data_AF-A0A6A3ANT7-F1
#
_entry.id   AF-A0A6A3ANT7-F1
#
_cell.length_a   1.000
_cell.length_b   1.000
_cell.length_c   1.000
_cell.angle_alpha   90.00
_cell.angle_beta   90.00
_cell.angle_gamma   90.00
#
_symmetry.space_group_name_H-M   'P 1'
#
loop_
_entity.id
_entity.type
_entity.pdbx_description
1 polymer ?
#
loop_
_entity_poly.entity_id
_entity_poly.type
_entity_poly.pdbx_seq_one_letter_code
_entity_poly.pdbx_strand_id
1 'polypeptide(L)'
;MLYPPFNYHYQCHILLKAVRLKHVQNEPLLTSPSTPGALNLHNKIFAMDNTDVDNVKPTEECHEVHNVDESDRLVGQLFCSRDQVWYFYKGFAREHGFSAHKGTTWLDVEGNVKTQEFCCSKEGFRVSKVNTVDRQRAHTPVTRTGCKARVVVTATNTNDQWVISKSDQKHNHALCTPAMTPFMRSNRAVSKADIDEATTLKEVGIGTSQVMNYLTQQAGGYHNVGFTHKDLYNALQRGKAKEIVDGDVNALIAYFDYKKHDDPGFFMTYSVDESGALYNLIWSDSTSRSDYTCFGDVIAFDKTYKDNLYGRPIMPIVGVNHHHNTIVFATAIITDETSQSFEWVLQKFLEAMMNKSPISVVTDGDRAMQRAIKSVIPYAKHRLCSWHFSRNAQANIGDPKFTAAFSKCMASWCESMNASLAIALKHKKTYLDVVRAIEDGISRMRMNELKADYLSSHTKPFQITKLVDLESHAAAIFTRESFRVFQDELIRETLYRIEAEIKSFSDECQHYILSNYVDLNVSPEMMQMARFAALRSTSSRLCYIASKTDESFKTARDEMKKLIEELENSFGLNHSVNQSIVVNNVRDPQRKQRKRKEVTKNKVEKKIRRCGYCNGEGHNKLTCPQVKLSLSTSTQPTSTDFFEDGME
;
A
#
# COMPACT_ATOMS: atom_id res chain seq x y z
N MET A 1 -41.69 25.24 -11.44
CA MET A 1 -41.14 26.53 -10.97
C MET A 1 -39.66 26.33 -10.72
N LEU A 2 -38.85 27.08 -11.46
CA LEU A 2 -37.40 26.99 -11.55
C LEU A 2 -36.75 27.50 -10.26
N TYR A 3 -35.88 26.70 -9.64
CA TYR A 3 -34.95 27.16 -8.60
C TYR A 3 -33.56 27.37 -9.24
N PRO A 4 -32.94 28.57 -9.11
CA PRO A 4 -31.59 28.85 -9.61
C PRO A 4 -30.48 28.17 -8.79
N PRO A 5 -29.27 27.97 -9.35
CA PRO A 5 -28.11 27.51 -8.60
C PRO A 5 -27.53 28.70 -7.81
N PHE A 6 -27.68 28.66 -6.49
CA PHE A 6 -27.26 29.74 -5.58
C PHE A 6 -25.97 29.40 -4.84
N ASN A 7 -25.11 30.41 -4.74
CA ASN A 7 -23.76 30.36 -4.19
C ASN A 7 -23.80 30.19 -2.65
N TYR A 8 -23.59 28.97 -2.16
CA TYR A 8 -23.80 28.57 -0.75
C TYR A 8 -23.00 29.38 0.29
N HIS A 9 -21.80 29.87 -0.07
CA HIS A 9 -20.96 30.64 0.86
C HIS A 9 -21.49 32.05 1.13
N TYR A 10 -22.22 32.64 0.17
CA TYR A 10 -22.84 33.96 0.31
C TYR A 10 -24.20 33.89 1.02
N GLN A 11 -24.95 32.80 0.82
CA GLN A 11 -26.25 32.62 1.49
C GLN A 11 -26.12 32.32 2.98
N CYS A 12 -25.09 31.59 3.44
CA CYS A 12 -24.87 31.41 4.89
C CYS A 12 -24.63 32.75 5.59
N HIS A 13 -23.82 33.64 5.01
CA HIS A 13 -23.61 35.00 5.56
C HIS A 13 -24.88 35.85 5.59
N ILE A 14 -25.78 35.71 4.62
CA ILE A 14 -27.03 36.50 4.53
C ILE A 14 -28.13 35.91 5.43
N LEU A 15 -28.29 34.58 5.48
CA LEU A 15 -29.25 33.89 6.35
C LEU A 15 -28.90 34.02 7.84
N LEU A 16 -27.60 33.97 8.19
CA LEU A 16 -27.13 34.18 9.57
C LEU A 16 -27.37 35.61 10.06
N LYS A 17 -27.26 36.61 9.17
CA LYS A 17 -27.63 38.01 9.47
C LYS A 17 -29.14 38.17 9.68
N ALA A 18 -29.97 37.44 8.92
CA ALA A 18 -31.44 37.52 9.03
C ALA A 18 -32.02 36.84 10.27
N VAL A 19 -31.43 35.73 10.75
CA VAL A 19 -31.92 34.98 11.92
C VAL A 19 -31.74 35.78 13.23
N ARG A 20 -30.78 36.70 13.30
CA ARG A 20 -30.55 37.57 14.47
C ARG A 20 -31.68 38.59 14.73
N LEU A 21 -32.50 38.89 13.72
CA LEU A 21 -33.61 39.87 13.83
C LEU A 21 -34.91 39.28 14.40
N LYS A 22 -35.07 37.95 14.45
CA LYS A 22 -36.34 37.31 14.87
C LYS A 22 -36.40 36.78 16.30
N HIS A 23 -35.28 36.66 17.02
CA HIS A 23 -35.25 35.99 18.34
C HIS A 23 -35.26 36.93 19.58
N VAL A 24 -35.70 38.19 19.45
CA VAL A 24 -35.83 39.11 20.59
C VAL A 24 -37.22 39.05 21.26
N GLN A 25 -38.12 38.14 20.89
CA GLN A 25 -39.41 38.02 21.57
C GLN A 25 -39.74 36.58 22.00
N ASN A 26 -39.65 36.39 23.33
CA ASN A 26 -40.36 35.45 24.20
C ASN A 26 -39.81 34.02 24.45
N GLU A 27 -39.54 33.77 25.75
CA GLU A 27 -39.52 32.48 26.49
C GLU A 27 -40.94 32.17 27.07
N PRO A 28 -41.25 31.05 27.82
CA PRO A 28 -40.41 29.93 28.32
C PRO A 28 -40.98 28.46 28.27
N LEU A 29 -40.07 27.50 28.50
CA LEU A 29 -40.09 26.21 29.27
C LEU A 29 -41.18 25.10 29.05
N LEU A 30 -40.73 23.84 28.84
CA LEU A 30 -40.77 22.72 29.83
C LEU A 30 -40.38 21.32 29.27
N THR A 31 -39.42 20.69 29.97
CA THR A 31 -39.19 19.25 30.31
C THR A 31 -39.11 18.12 29.26
N SER A 32 -38.00 17.37 29.32
CA SER A 32 -37.97 15.92 29.09
C SER A 32 -37.11 15.22 30.16
N PRO A 33 -37.40 13.96 30.54
CA PRO A 33 -36.47 13.15 31.31
C PRO A 33 -35.90 11.95 30.52
N SER A 34 -34.64 11.64 30.85
CA SER A 34 -34.00 10.32 30.96
C SER A 34 -33.82 9.39 29.73
N THR A 35 -32.54 9.21 29.37
CA THR A 35 -31.91 7.98 28.84
C THR A 35 -31.90 6.87 29.92
N PRO A 36 -31.62 5.56 29.67
CA PRO A 36 -30.37 5.06 29.03
C PRO A 36 -30.41 3.68 28.31
N GLY A 37 -29.30 3.35 27.62
CA GLY A 37 -28.81 1.97 27.54
C GLY A 37 -28.31 1.49 26.17
N ALA A 38 -27.01 1.60 25.92
CA ALA A 38 -26.29 0.83 24.91
C ALA A 38 -25.28 -0.11 25.60
N LEU A 39 -25.18 -1.35 25.12
CA LEU A 39 -24.15 -2.32 25.49
C LEU A 39 -23.29 -2.66 24.27
N ASN A 40 -21.98 -2.67 24.54
CA ASN A 40 -20.83 -3.01 23.70
C ASN A 40 -20.89 -4.48 23.17
N LEU A 41 -20.06 -5.00 22.24
CA LEU A 41 -18.59 -4.93 22.19
C LEU A 41 -18.01 -5.70 20.96
N HIS A 42 -16.96 -5.12 20.38
CA HIS A 42 -15.72 -5.68 19.78
C HIS A 42 -15.66 -6.57 18.53
N ASN A 43 -14.88 -6.03 17.58
CA ASN A 43 -13.93 -6.73 16.72
C ASN A 43 -12.58 -6.96 17.43
N LYS A 44 -11.87 -8.05 17.07
CA LYS A 44 -10.41 -8.16 17.20
C LYS A 44 -9.80 -8.84 15.97
N ILE A 45 -8.83 -8.14 15.38
CA ILE A 45 -7.94 -8.55 14.30
C ILE A 45 -6.59 -8.89 14.94
N PHE A 46 -5.96 -10.00 14.51
CA PHE A 46 -4.59 -10.37 14.86
C PHE A 46 -3.62 -9.94 13.74
N ALA A 47 -2.47 -9.39 14.16
CA ALA A 47 -1.27 -9.20 13.37
C ALA A 47 -0.12 -9.95 14.08
N MET A 48 0.77 -10.61 13.34
CA MET A 48 2.05 -11.12 13.86
C MET A 48 3.17 -10.93 12.82
N ASP A 49 4.30 -10.49 13.37
CA ASP A 49 5.53 -10.02 12.73
C ASP A 49 6.45 -11.13 12.22
N ASN A 50 7.28 -10.73 11.26
CA ASN A 50 8.42 -11.43 10.69
C ASN A 50 9.60 -11.48 11.67
N THR A 51 10.31 -12.61 11.72
CA THR A 51 11.71 -12.67 12.18
C THR A 51 12.53 -13.65 11.32
N ASP A 52 13.69 -13.18 10.89
CA ASP A 52 14.75 -13.85 10.14
C ASP A 52 15.61 -14.75 11.04
N VAL A 53 15.89 -15.99 10.61
CA VAL A 53 16.85 -16.96 11.16
C VAL A 53 17.08 -18.03 10.05
N ASP A 54 18.24 -18.53 9.60
CA ASP A 54 19.64 -18.38 9.96
C ASP A 54 20.56 -18.80 8.80
N ASN A 55 21.80 -18.32 8.87
CA ASN A 55 22.98 -18.87 8.21
C ASN A 55 23.38 -20.23 8.82
N VAL A 56 23.61 -21.25 7.99
CA VAL A 56 24.34 -22.47 8.41
C VAL A 56 25.40 -22.83 7.37
N LYS A 57 26.66 -22.91 7.81
CA LYS A 57 27.80 -23.42 7.05
C LYS A 57 27.81 -24.95 7.08
N PRO A 58 28.33 -25.61 6.02
CA PRO A 58 28.20 -27.05 5.84
C PRO A 58 29.24 -27.83 6.64
N THR A 59 28.80 -28.88 7.32
CA THR A 59 29.64 -29.95 7.88
C THR A 59 29.89 -31.01 6.82
N GLU A 60 31.16 -31.37 6.63
CA GLU A 60 31.62 -32.53 5.86
C GLU A 60 31.29 -33.80 6.63
N GLU A 61 30.39 -34.63 6.10
CA GLU A 61 30.29 -36.04 6.45
C GLU A 61 30.31 -36.87 5.18
N CYS A 62 31.40 -37.64 5.02
CA CYS A 62 31.55 -38.68 4.02
C CYS A 62 30.56 -39.80 4.31
N HIS A 63 29.58 -39.99 3.42
CA HIS A 63 28.77 -41.19 3.41
C HIS A 63 29.07 -42.02 2.16
N GLU A 64 29.37 -43.29 2.42
CA GLU A 64 29.74 -44.31 1.46
C GLU A 64 28.67 -44.52 0.39
N VAL A 65 29.13 -44.77 -0.83
CA VAL A 65 28.32 -45.01 -2.03
C VAL A 65 27.72 -46.42 -1.95
N HIS A 66 26.44 -46.52 -1.61
CA HIS A 66 25.66 -47.74 -1.85
C HIS A 66 25.40 -47.90 -3.36
N ASN A 67 26.33 -48.55 -4.06
CA ASN A 67 26.06 -49.13 -5.37
C ASN A 67 25.34 -50.47 -5.16
N VAL A 68 24.01 -50.48 -5.23
CA VAL A 68 23.26 -51.71 -5.50
C VAL A 68 23.11 -51.80 -7.01
N ASP A 69 23.57 -52.91 -7.59
CA ASP A 69 23.52 -53.17 -9.04
C ASP A 69 22.07 -53.46 -9.47
N GLU A 70 21.26 -52.40 -9.64
CA GLU A 70 19.89 -52.48 -10.18
C GLU A 70 19.84 -52.50 -11.72
N SER A 71 20.99 -52.61 -12.38
CA SER A 71 21.09 -52.65 -13.84
C SER A 71 20.21 -53.75 -14.46
N ASP A 72 20.08 -54.88 -13.78
CA ASP A 72 19.33 -56.06 -14.23
C ASP A 72 17.81 -55.92 -14.14
N ARG A 73 17.26 -54.95 -13.40
CA ARG A 73 15.80 -54.82 -13.20
C ARG A 73 15.08 -54.08 -14.31
N LEU A 74 15.78 -53.21 -15.03
CA LEU A 74 15.18 -52.37 -16.08
C LEU A 74 15.23 -53.05 -17.45
N VAL A 75 16.27 -53.82 -17.73
CA VAL A 75 16.46 -54.50 -19.02
C VAL A 75 15.40 -55.58 -19.22
N GLY A 76 14.82 -55.64 -20.42
CA GLY A 76 13.81 -56.65 -20.77
C GLY A 76 12.36 -56.24 -20.47
N GLN A 77 12.11 -55.10 -19.82
CA GLN A 77 10.75 -54.58 -19.65
C GLN A 77 10.13 -54.15 -20.98
N LEU A 78 8.89 -54.60 -21.24
CA LEU A 78 8.14 -54.36 -22.48
C LEU A 78 7.05 -53.29 -22.27
N PHE A 79 6.88 -52.42 -23.26
CA PHE A 79 5.91 -51.33 -23.25
C PHE A 79 5.18 -51.25 -24.59
N CYS A 80 3.92 -50.82 -24.58
CA CYS A 80 3.12 -50.71 -25.81
C CYS A 80 3.51 -49.50 -26.66
N SER A 81 4.27 -48.55 -26.13
CA SER A 81 4.74 -47.39 -26.89
C SER A 81 6.01 -46.78 -26.34
N ARG A 82 6.76 -46.10 -27.20
CA ARG A 82 7.95 -45.30 -26.85
C ARG A 82 7.66 -44.29 -25.75
N ASP A 83 6.49 -43.64 -25.79
CA ASP A 83 6.14 -42.61 -24.82
C ASP A 83 5.82 -43.21 -23.44
N GLN A 84 5.26 -44.42 -23.37
CA GLN A 84 5.13 -45.14 -22.10
C GLN A 84 6.50 -45.42 -21.48
N VAL A 85 7.49 -45.88 -22.27
CA VAL A 85 8.86 -46.08 -21.75
C VAL A 85 9.46 -44.76 -21.24
N TRP A 86 9.21 -43.65 -21.95
CA TRP A 86 9.67 -42.33 -21.54
C TRP A 86 9.07 -41.89 -20.20
N TYR A 87 7.75 -42.06 -19.99
CA TYR A 87 7.11 -41.71 -18.72
C TYR A 87 7.58 -42.60 -17.58
N PHE A 88 7.72 -43.90 -17.83
CA PHE A 88 8.29 -44.85 -16.88
C PHE A 88 9.70 -44.44 -16.45
N TYR A 89 10.62 -44.24 -17.41
CA TYR A 89 12.00 -43.87 -17.11
C TYR A 89 12.11 -42.48 -16.46
N LYS A 90 11.22 -41.54 -16.81
CA LYS A 90 11.14 -40.24 -16.14
C LYS A 90 10.72 -40.38 -14.67
N GLY A 91 9.79 -41.29 -14.37
CA GLY A 91 9.40 -41.65 -13.01
C GLY A 91 10.55 -42.27 -12.22
N PHE A 92 11.20 -43.28 -12.81
CA PHE A 92 12.39 -43.91 -12.27
C PHE A 92 13.48 -42.88 -11.94
N ALA A 93 13.83 -42.01 -12.89
CA ALA A 93 14.85 -40.97 -12.69
C ALA A 93 14.51 -40.05 -11.50
N ARG A 94 13.24 -39.65 -11.39
CA ARG A 94 12.76 -38.81 -10.28
C ARG A 94 12.93 -39.48 -8.92
N GLU A 95 12.57 -40.75 -8.80
CA GLU A 95 12.72 -41.53 -7.57
C GLU A 95 14.18 -41.74 -7.19
N HIS A 96 15.06 -41.89 -8.18
CA HIS A 96 16.49 -42.12 -7.99
C HIS A 96 17.32 -40.84 -7.99
N GLY A 97 16.68 -39.67 -7.85
CA GLY A 97 17.40 -38.42 -7.60
C GLY A 97 18.12 -37.83 -8.83
N PHE A 98 17.68 -38.10 -10.06
CA PHE A 98 18.20 -37.44 -11.26
C PHE A 98 17.11 -37.04 -12.26
N SER A 99 17.47 -36.19 -13.22
CA SER A 99 16.60 -35.81 -14.34
C SER A 99 17.03 -36.55 -15.60
N ALA A 100 16.06 -36.96 -16.42
CA ALA A 100 16.32 -37.57 -17.73
C ALA A 100 15.96 -36.61 -18.89
N HIS A 101 16.54 -36.84 -20.07
CA HIS A 101 16.12 -36.24 -21.34
C HIS A 101 16.17 -37.29 -22.46
N LYS A 102 15.49 -37.00 -23.58
CA LYS A 102 15.60 -37.83 -24.79
C LYS A 102 16.96 -37.57 -25.45
N GLY A 103 17.71 -38.65 -25.66
CA GLY A 103 19.02 -38.66 -26.30
C GLY A 103 18.91 -39.00 -27.79
N THR A 104 19.90 -39.72 -28.31
CA THR A 104 20.02 -40.09 -29.72
C THR A 104 18.84 -40.96 -30.18
N THR A 105 18.41 -40.76 -31.42
CA THR A 105 17.37 -41.54 -32.09
C THR A 105 17.97 -42.21 -33.33
N TRP A 106 17.73 -43.50 -33.48
CA TRP A 106 18.12 -44.26 -34.67
C TRP A 106 16.88 -44.75 -35.42
N LEU A 107 16.89 -44.55 -36.73
CA LEU A 107 15.83 -44.94 -37.63
C LEU A 107 16.20 -46.25 -38.35
N ASP A 108 15.19 -47.02 -38.77
CA ASP A 108 15.38 -48.12 -39.71
C ASP A 108 15.48 -47.62 -41.16
N VAL A 109 15.63 -48.56 -42.09
CA VAL A 109 15.69 -48.31 -43.54
C VAL A 109 14.40 -47.70 -44.11
N GLU A 110 13.27 -47.87 -43.42
CA GLU A 110 11.97 -47.33 -43.80
C GLU A 110 11.72 -45.94 -43.18
N GLY A 111 12.65 -45.44 -42.36
CA GLY A 111 12.56 -44.16 -41.67
C GLY A 111 11.79 -44.20 -40.35
N ASN A 112 11.36 -45.38 -39.89
CA ASN A 112 10.69 -45.54 -38.61
C ASN A 112 11.70 -45.56 -37.46
N VAL A 113 11.30 -45.07 -36.29
CA VAL A 113 12.15 -45.04 -35.10
C VAL A 113 12.37 -46.47 -34.61
N LYS A 114 13.58 -46.99 -34.79
CA LYS A 114 13.96 -48.34 -34.35
C LYS A 114 14.56 -48.36 -32.95
N THR A 115 15.30 -47.31 -32.58
CA THR A 115 15.97 -47.24 -31.26
C THR A 115 16.04 -45.80 -30.76
N GLN A 116 15.92 -45.62 -29.44
CA GLN A 116 15.97 -44.32 -28.79
C GLN A 116 16.77 -44.43 -27.48
N GLU A 117 17.62 -43.45 -27.21
CA GLU A 117 18.27 -43.28 -25.92
C GLU A 117 17.45 -42.35 -25.02
N PHE A 118 17.39 -42.66 -23.72
CA PHE A 118 17.01 -41.72 -22.68
C PHE A 118 18.17 -41.56 -21.70
N CYS A 119 18.75 -40.36 -21.65
CA CYS A 119 20.01 -40.07 -20.95
C CYS A 119 19.78 -39.22 -19.70
N CYS A 120 20.72 -39.28 -18.76
CA CYS A 120 20.77 -38.33 -17.66
C CYS A 120 20.94 -36.89 -18.17
N SER A 121 20.27 -35.92 -17.54
CA SER A 121 20.37 -34.48 -17.85
C SER A 121 21.78 -33.89 -17.80
N LYS A 122 22.72 -34.54 -17.12
CA LYS A 122 24.12 -34.16 -17.07
C LYS A 122 24.99 -34.86 -18.13
N GLU A 123 24.38 -35.61 -19.05
CA GLU A 123 25.04 -36.26 -20.17
C GLU A 123 25.69 -35.23 -21.09
N GLY A 124 26.82 -35.57 -21.73
CA GLY A 124 27.57 -34.68 -22.62
C GLY A 124 28.28 -33.51 -21.93
N PHE A 125 28.93 -32.67 -22.73
CA PHE A 125 29.62 -31.47 -22.25
C PHE A 125 29.08 -30.24 -22.96
N ARG A 126 29.03 -29.11 -22.25
CA ARG A 126 28.64 -27.84 -22.86
C ARG A 126 29.79 -27.33 -23.73
N VAL A 127 29.52 -27.01 -25.00
CA VAL A 127 30.49 -26.36 -25.88
C VAL A 127 30.93 -25.04 -25.23
N SER A 128 32.25 -24.88 -25.04
CA SER A 128 32.82 -23.69 -24.42
C SER A 128 32.51 -22.47 -25.31
N LYS A 129 31.86 -21.45 -24.73
CA LYS A 129 31.77 -20.11 -25.33
C LYS A 129 32.84 -19.24 -24.69
N VAL A 130 34.11 -19.54 -24.98
CA VAL A 130 35.25 -18.72 -24.57
C VAL A 130 35.35 -17.57 -25.56
N ASN A 131 35.38 -16.34 -25.03
CA ASN A 131 35.53 -15.05 -25.72
C ASN A 131 34.25 -14.46 -26.37
N THR A 132 33.45 -13.75 -25.57
CA THR A 132 32.62 -12.66 -26.10
C THR A 132 32.79 -11.48 -25.16
N VAL A 133 33.50 -10.45 -25.62
CA VAL A 133 34.05 -9.35 -24.80
C VAL A 133 32.95 -8.40 -24.28
N ASP A 134 31.73 -8.48 -24.83
CA ASP A 134 30.57 -7.66 -24.42
C ASP A 134 29.46 -8.48 -23.74
N ARG A 135 29.70 -9.01 -22.53
CA ARG A 135 28.66 -9.72 -21.77
C ARG A 135 28.18 -8.95 -20.53
N GLN A 136 26.92 -8.51 -20.58
CA GLN A 136 26.23 -7.87 -19.44
C GLN A 136 25.63 -8.85 -18.42
N ARG A 137 25.63 -10.17 -18.67
CA ARG A 137 25.06 -11.19 -17.77
C ARG A 137 26.10 -12.21 -17.34
N ALA A 138 26.05 -12.60 -16.07
CA ALA A 138 26.89 -13.64 -15.50
C ALA A 138 26.79 -14.97 -16.28
N HIS A 139 27.88 -15.74 -16.28
CA HIS A 139 27.92 -17.04 -16.94
C HIS A 139 26.89 -17.99 -16.31
N THR A 140 26.13 -18.68 -17.16
CA THR A 140 25.23 -19.74 -16.71
C THR A 140 26.06 -20.89 -16.14
N PRO A 141 25.72 -21.44 -14.95
CA PRO A 141 26.40 -22.60 -14.38
C PRO A 141 26.49 -23.76 -15.38
N VAL A 142 27.61 -24.48 -15.36
CA VAL A 142 27.81 -25.69 -16.18
C VAL A 142 27.04 -26.84 -15.52
N THR A 143 26.03 -27.36 -16.22
CA THR A 143 25.16 -28.43 -15.69
C THR A 143 25.44 -29.81 -16.30
N ARG A 144 26.14 -29.88 -17.44
CA ARG A 144 26.48 -31.13 -18.12
C ARG A 144 27.92 -31.54 -17.76
N THR A 145 28.09 -32.73 -17.19
CA THR A 145 29.35 -33.27 -16.64
C THR A 145 29.88 -34.46 -17.43
N GLY A 146 29.29 -34.78 -18.57
CA GLY A 146 29.62 -35.97 -19.35
C GLY A 146 29.07 -37.27 -18.76
N CYS A 147 27.97 -37.20 -18.01
CA CYS A 147 27.36 -38.39 -17.42
C CYS A 147 26.98 -39.41 -18.51
N LYS A 148 27.30 -40.69 -18.31
CA LYS A 148 26.99 -41.75 -19.29
C LYS A 148 25.75 -42.55 -18.92
N ALA A 149 25.08 -42.21 -17.81
CA ALA A 149 23.89 -42.91 -17.36
C ALA A 149 22.74 -42.75 -18.38
N ARG A 150 22.21 -43.87 -18.85
CA ARG A 150 21.18 -43.92 -19.90
C ARG A 150 20.45 -45.26 -19.94
N VAL A 151 19.29 -45.27 -20.57
CA VAL A 151 18.65 -46.48 -21.07
C VAL A 151 18.52 -46.41 -22.58
N VAL A 152 18.67 -47.56 -23.25
CA VAL A 152 18.43 -47.73 -24.68
C VAL A 152 17.16 -48.52 -24.85
N VAL A 153 16.24 -47.98 -25.64
CA VAL A 153 14.95 -48.62 -25.93
C VAL A 153 14.87 -48.96 -27.41
N THR A 154 14.46 -50.18 -27.71
CA THR A 154 14.46 -50.74 -29.07
C THR A 154 13.08 -51.27 -29.40
N ALA A 155 12.60 -51.00 -30.62
CA ALA A 155 11.37 -51.60 -31.13
C ALA A 155 11.57 -53.10 -31.35
N THR A 156 10.59 -53.90 -30.93
CA THR A 156 10.59 -55.37 -31.11
C THR A 156 10.31 -55.73 -32.58
N ASN A 157 10.66 -56.96 -32.99
CA ASN A 157 10.52 -57.42 -34.38
C ASN A 157 9.07 -57.44 -34.90
N THR A 158 8.07 -57.30 -34.03
CA THR A 158 6.66 -57.19 -34.38
C THR A 158 6.19 -55.73 -34.51
N ASN A 159 7.09 -54.75 -34.40
CA ASN A 159 6.85 -53.29 -34.46
C ASN A 159 5.82 -52.68 -33.47
N ASP A 160 5.14 -53.51 -32.67
CA ASP A 160 4.07 -53.06 -31.76
C ASP A 160 4.48 -52.91 -30.29
N GLN A 161 5.73 -53.25 -29.94
CA GLN A 161 6.22 -53.17 -28.56
C GLN A 161 7.65 -52.63 -28.48
N TRP A 162 7.95 -51.95 -27.38
CA TRP A 162 9.24 -51.35 -27.07
C TRP A 162 9.87 -52.05 -25.86
N VAL A 163 11.14 -52.43 -25.98
CA VAL A 163 11.89 -53.06 -24.89
C VAL A 163 13.05 -52.18 -24.45
N ILE A 164 13.33 -52.12 -23.15
CA ILE A 164 14.60 -51.58 -22.64
C ILE A 164 15.70 -52.61 -22.94
N SER A 165 16.50 -52.37 -23.97
CA SER A 165 17.54 -53.30 -24.44
C SER A 165 18.87 -53.13 -23.71
N LYS A 166 19.13 -51.94 -23.15
CA LYS A 166 20.33 -51.67 -22.35
C LYS A 166 20.04 -50.65 -21.26
N SER A 167 20.67 -50.84 -20.11
CA SER A 167 20.63 -49.93 -18.96
C SER A 167 22.06 -49.68 -18.47
N ASP A 168 22.48 -48.41 -18.43
CA ASP A 168 23.75 -47.97 -17.85
C ASP A 168 23.39 -47.01 -16.69
N GLN A 169 23.50 -47.44 -15.42
CA GLN A 169 23.03 -46.67 -14.25
C GLN A 169 24.14 -45.91 -13.49
N LYS A 170 25.40 -46.00 -13.93
CA LYS A 170 26.53 -45.34 -13.24
C LYS A 170 26.54 -43.83 -13.51
N HIS A 171 26.38 -43.03 -12.45
CA HIS A 171 26.48 -41.58 -12.49
C HIS A 171 27.89 -41.09 -12.12
N ASN A 172 28.32 -39.97 -12.68
CA ASN A 172 29.58 -39.30 -12.35
C ASN A 172 29.39 -38.03 -11.51
N HIS A 173 28.23 -37.91 -10.86
CA HIS A 173 27.84 -36.79 -10.04
C HIS A 173 26.93 -37.27 -8.92
N ALA A 174 26.86 -36.52 -7.82
CA ALA A 174 25.90 -36.78 -6.76
C ALA A 174 24.45 -36.74 -7.30
N LEU A 175 23.64 -37.68 -6.80
CA LEU A 175 22.19 -37.71 -6.99
C LEU A 175 21.53 -36.80 -5.95
N CYS A 176 20.39 -36.22 -6.29
CA CYS A 176 19.63 -35.38 -5.37
C CYS A 176 18.98 -36.23 -4.28
N THR A 177 18.95 -35.70 -3.06
CA THR A 177 18.14 -36.27 -1.99
C THR A 177 16.65 -36.06 -2.28
N PRO A 178 15.74 -36.84 -1.67
CA PRO A 178 14.29 -36.65 -1.83
C PRO A 178 13.82 -35.22 -1.57
N ALA A 179 14.44 -34.51 -0.61
CA ALA A 179 14.15 -33.10 -0.31
C ALA A 179 14.59 -32.13 -1.44
N MET A 180 15.59 -32.51 -2.24
CA MET A 180 16.07 -31.73 -3.39
C MET A 180 15.32 -32.04 -4.69
N THR A 181 14.66 -33.19 -4.78
CA THR A 181 13.93 -33.67 -5.97
C THR A 181 12.89 -32.69 -6.54
N PRO A 182 12.10 -31.96 -5.72
CA PRO A 182 11.16 -30.94 -6.21
C PRO A 182 11.85 -29.77 -6.94
N PHE A 183 13.12 -29.50 -6.65
CA PHE A 183 13.85 -28.37 -7.24
C PHE A 183 14.51 -28.71 -8.58
N MET A 184 14.50 -29.98 -9.01
CA MET A 184 15.03 -30.38 -10.30
C MET A 184 14.21 -29.77 -11.43
N ARG A 185 14.88 -29.18 -12.43
CA ARG A 185 14.21 -28.50 -13.55
C ARG A 185 13.18 -29.37 -14.29
N SER A 186 13.40 -30.68 -14.39
CA SER A 186 12.47 -31.62 -15.04
C SER A 186 11.18 -31.88 -14.24
N ASN A 187 11.25 -31.61 -12.93
CA ASN A 187 10.18 -31.88 -11.97
C ASN A 187 9.44 -30.59 -11.61
N ARG A 188 10.00 -29.42 -11.97
CA ARG A 188 9.38 -28.12 -11.77
C ARG A 188 8.37 -27.80 -12.86
N ALA A 189 7.12 -27.63 -12.47
CA ALA A 189 6.07 -27.16 -13.34
C ALA A 189 5.08 -26.31 -12.52
N VAL A 190 4.71 -25.16 -13.07
CA VAL A 190 3.61 -24.35 -12.50
C VAL A 190 2.33 -24.87 -13.16
N SER A 191 1.39 -25.39 -12.37
CA SER A 191 0.15 -25.93 -12.93
C SER A 191 -0.74 -24.79 -13.45
N LYS A 192 -1.72 -25.13 -14.30
CA LYS A 192 -2.69 -24.13 -14.76
C LYS A 192 -3.51 -23.57 -13.59
N ALA A 193 -3.91 -24.41 -12.64
CA ALA A 193 -4.62 -23.99 -11.43
C ALA A 193 -3.80 -22.98 -10.61
N ASP A 194 -2.51 -23.25 -10.41
CA ASP A 194 -1.61 -22.33 -9.69
C ASP A 194 -1.44 -20.99 -10.43
N ILE A 195 -1.43 -21.02 -11.77
CA ILE A 195 -1.35 -19.79 -12.59
C ILE A 195 -2.64 -18.99 -12.44
N ASP A 196 -3.80 -19.64 -12.55
CA ASP A 196 -5.12 -18.99 -12.46
C ASP A 196 -5.30 -18.36 -11.06
N GLU A 197 -5.00 -19.11 -10.00
CA GLU A 197 -5.06 -18.61 -8.61
C GLU A 197 -4.06 -17.47 -8.36
N ALA A 198 -2.81 -17.62 -8.83
CA ALA A 198 -1.82 -16.56 -8.75
C ALA A 198 -2.24 -15.30 -9.51
N THR A 199 -2.98 -15.45 -10.62
CA THR A 199 -3.50 -14.34 -11.43
C THR A 199 -4.61 -13.60 -10.68
N THR A 200 -5.56 -14.31 -10.07
CA THR A 200 -6.59 -13.69 -9.21
C THR A 200 -5.98 -12.92 -8.05
N LEU A 201 -4.99 -13.49 -7.36
CA LEU A 201 -4.28 -12.79 -6.28
C LEU A 201 -3.51 -11.56 -6.80
N LYS A 202 -3.01 -11.62 -8.03
CA LYS A 202 -2.35 -10.49 -8.68
C LYS A 202 -3.30 -9.36 -9.05
N GLU A 203 -4.52 -9.69 -9.48
CA GLU A 203 -5.56 -8.71 -9.82
C GLU A 203 -5.94 -7.85 -8.60
N VAL A 204 -5.97 -8.45 -7.40
CA VAL A 204 -6.20 -7.73 -6.13
C VAL A 204 -4.95 -7.02 -5.59
N GLY A 205 -3.85 -6.98 -6.36
CA GLY A 205 -2.65 -6.20 -6.05
C GLY A 205 -1.60 -6.92 -5.18
N ILE A 206 -1.70 -8.24 -4.99
CA ILE A 206 -0.75 -8.99 -4.16
C ILE A 206 0.60 -9.16 -4.89
N GLY A 207 1.70 -8.92 -4.17
CA GLY A 207 3.06 -9.08 -4.69
C GLY A 207 3.35 -10.53 -5.04
N THR A 208 4.21 -10.80 -6.05
CA THR A 208 4.47 -12.20 -6.48
C THR A 208 5.08 -13.03 -5.36
N SER A 209 5.85 -12.39 -4.48
CA SER A 209 6.41 -13.02 -3.29
C SER A 209 5.33 -13.42 -2.29
N GLN A 210 4.31 -12.58 -2.09
CA GLN A 210 3.18 -12.90 -1.22
C GLN A 210 2.32 -14.02 -1.81
N VAL A 211 2.09 -14.01 -3.13
CA VAL A 211 1.43 -15.12 -3.85
C VAL A 211 2.21 -16.43 -3.67
N MET A 212 3.54 -16.39 -3.85
CA MET A 212 4.38 -17.56 -3.65
C MET A 212 4.29 -18.10 -2.22
N ASN A 213 4.29 -17.21 -1.22
CA ASN A 213 4.14 -17.61 0.18
C ASN A 213 2.78 -18.25 0.45
N TYR A 214 1.71 -17.70 -0.13
CA TYR A 214 0.37 -18.26 -0.05
C TYR A 214 0.29 -19.67 -0.66
N LEU A 215 0.78 -19.86 -1.89
CA LEU A 215 0.83 -21.17 -2.54
C LEU A 215 1.71 -22.17 -1.77
N THR A 216 2.79 -21.68 -1.17
CA THR A 216 3.66 -22.47 -0.29
C THR A 216 2.95 -22.93 0.96
N GLN A 217 2.15 -22.06 1.58
CA GLN A 217 1.37 -22.40 2.76
C GLN A 217 0.27 -23.40 2.42
N GLN A 218 -0.43 -23.22 1.30
CA GLN A 218 -1.45 -24.16 0.81
C GLN A 218 -0.87 -25.56 0.56
N ALA A 219 0.32 -25.64 -0.03
CA ALA A 219 1.00 -26.91 -0.29
C ALA A 219 1.64 -27.54 0.97
N GLY A 220 1.66 -26.85 2.12
CA GLY A 220 2.30 -27.34 3.34
C GLY A 220 3.84 -27.24 3.33
N GLY A 221 4.41 -26.33 2.54
CA GLY A 221 5.84 -26.02 2.52
C GLY A 221 6.47 -26.01 1.13
N TYR A 222 7.66 -25.42 1.01
CA TYR A 222 8.32 -25.18 -0.29
C TYR A 222 8.63 -26.46 -1.08
N HIS A 223 8.84 -27.58 -0.39
CA HIS A 223 9.12 -28.88 -1.03
C HIS A 223 7.87 -29.47 -1.72
N ASN A 224 6.66 -29.05 -1.34
CA ASN A 224 5.40 -29.58 -1.88
C ASN A 224 4.81 -28.73 -3.01
N VAL A 225 5.23 -27.47 -3.15
CA VAL A 225 4.74 -26.57 -4.21
C VAL A 225 5.15 -27.05 -5.59
N GLY A 226 6.32 -27.68 -5.71
CA GLY A 226 6.81 -28.23 -6.98
C GLY A 226 7.31 -27.20 -7.99
N PHE A 227 7.46 -25.92 -7.63
CA PHE A 227 8.10 -24.91 -8.47
C PHE A 227 8.76 -23.80 -7.64
N THR A 228 9.68 -23.03 -8.23
CA THR A 228 10.33 -21.91 -7.55
C THR A 228 9.59 -20.59 -7.79
N HIS A 229 9.86 -19.58 -6.94
CA HIS A 229 9.40 -18.20 -7.15
C HIS A 229 9.69 -17.68 -8.56
N LYS A 230 10.89 -17.98 -9.08
CA LYS A 230 11.31 -17.61 -10.43
C LYS A 230 10.49 -18.32 -11.51
N ASP A 231 10.10 -19.58 -11.29
CA ASP A 231 9.27 -20.31 -12.25
C ASP A 231 7.85 -19.72 -12.29
N LEU A 232 7.26 -19.39 -11.13
CA LEU A 232 5.98 -18.69 -11.03
C LEU A 232 6.04 -17.32 -11.72
N TYR A 233 7.07 -16.52 -11.42
CA TYR A 233 7.28 -15.24 -12.09
C TYR A 233 7.34 -15.41 -13.61
N ASN A 234 8.15 -16.35 -14.12
CA ASN A 234 8.27 -16.59 -15.55
C ASN A 234 6.95 -17.09 -16.18
N ALA A 235 6.19 -17.92 -15.47
CA ALA A 235 4.89 -18.41 -15.94
C ALA A 235 3.88 -17.27 -16.08
N LEU A 236 3.78 -16.41 -15.07
CA LEU A 236 2.93 -15.20 -15.10
C LEU A 236 3.36 -14.24 -16.21
N GLN A 237 4.67 -14.02 -16.41
CA GLN A 237 5.17 -13.18 -17.51
C GLN A 237 4.88 -13.78 -18.89
N ARG A 238 4.95 -15.11 -19.05
CA ARG A 238 4.57 -15.78 -20.29
C ARG A 238 3.07 -15.70 -20.57
N GLY A 239 2.23 -15.73 -19.53
CA GLY A 239 0.79 -15.50 -19.64
C GLY A 239 0.52 -14.10 -20.21
N LYS A 240 1.08 -13.07 -19.56
CA LYS A 240 0.98 -11.68 -20.04
C LYS A 240 1.49 -11.50 -21.47
N ALA A 241 2.67 -12.03 -21.80
CA ALA A 241 3.23 -11.90 -23.15
C ALA A 241 2.41 -12.61 -24.24
N LYS A 242 1.62 -13.64 -23.90
CA LYS A 242 0.71 -14.32 -24.84
C LYS A 242 -0.60 -13.55 -25.06
N GLU A 243 -1.03 -12.74 -24.10
CA GLU A 243 -2.19 -11.84 -24.24
C GLU A 243 -1.85 -10.56 -25.01
N ILE A 244 -0.57 -10.14 -25.03
CA ILE A 244 -0.12 -8.85 -25.57
C ILE A 244 0.36 -8.95 -27.05
N VAL A 245 -0.19 -9.84 -27.87
CA VAL A 245 0.06 -9.84 -29.32
C VAL A 245 -1.26 -9.56 -30.02
N ASP A 246 -1.45 -8.31 -30.47
CA ASP A 246 -2.60 -7.79 -31.24
C ASP A 246 -4.02 -7.92 -30.62
N GLY A 247 -4.13 -8.46 -29.39
CA GLY A 247 -5.41 -8.78 -28.75
C GLY A 247 -5.90 -7.82 -27.67
N ASP A 248 -5.03 -7.03 -27.01
CA ASP A 248 -5.43 -6.24 -25.83
C ASP A 248 -6.49 -5.17 -26.15
N VAL A 249 -6.27 -4.39 -27.22
CA VAL A 249 -7.24 -3.39 -27.66
C VAL A 249 -8.55 -4.07 -28.08
N ASN A 250 -8.49 -5.21 -28.78
CA ASN A 250 -9.69 -5.96 -29.18
C ASN A 250 -10.45 -6.52 -27.96
N ALA A 251 -9.73 -7.02 -26.95
CA ALA A 251 -10.33 -7.49 -25.71
C ALA A 251 -10.97 -6.33 -24.92
N LEU A 252 -10.33 -5.16 -24.93
CA LEU A 252 -10.88 -3.94 -24.35
C LEU A 252 -12.16 -3.49 -25.05
N ILE A 253 -12.18 -3.48 -26.39
CA ILE A 253 -13.39 -3.12 -27.15
C ILE A 253 -14.50 -4.13 -26.87
N ALA A 254 -14.22 -5.44 -26.92
CA ALA A 254 -15.21 -6.46 -26.58
C ALA A 254 -15.74 -6.34 -25.14
N TYR A 255 -14.88 -5.95 -24.18
CA TYR A 255 -15.29 -5.64 -22.82
C TYR A 255 -16.24 -4.45 -22.74
N PHE A 256 -15.96 -3.38 -23.48
CA PHE A 256 -16.85 -2.21 -23.51
C PHE A 256 -18.15 -2.48 -24.26
N ASP A 257 -18.15 -3.33 -25.30
CA ASP A 257 -19.37 -3.77 -25.97
C ASP A 257 -20.27 -4.54 -24.99
N TYR A 258 -19.69 -5.42 -24.18
CA TYR A 258 -20.40 -6.07 -23.08
C TYR A 258 -20.96 -5.06 -22.06
N LYS A 259 -20.15 -4.08 -21.64
CA LYS A 259 -20.60 -3.03 -20.70
C LYS A 259 -21.73 -2.19 -21.26
N LYS A 260 -21.68 -1.86 -22.55
CA LYS A 260 -22.74 -1.09 -23.23
C LYS A 260 -24.04 -1.89 -23.39
N HIS A 261 -23.94 -3.21 -23.50
CA HIS A 261 -25.10 -4.08 -23.47
C HIS A 261 -25.75 -4.15 -22.08
N ASP A 262 -24.93 -4.23 -21.02
CA ASP A 262 -25.40 -4.30 -19.62
C ASP A 262 -25.90 -2.94 -19.08
N ASP A 263 -25.21 -1.86 -19.44
CA ASP A 263 -25.54 -0.48 -19.13
C ASP A 263 -25.77 0.31 -20.44
N PRO A 264 -27.04 0.49 -20.88
CA PRO A 264 -27.37 1.29 -22.05
C PRO A 264 -26.93 2.76 -21.96
N GLY A 265 -26.70 3.26 -20.74
CA GLY A 265 -26.16 4.59 -20.48
C GLY A 265 -24.64 4.64 -20.47
N PHE A 266 -23.94 3.53 -20.71
CA PHE A 266 -22.48 3.51 -20.85
C PHE A 266 -22.05 4.22 -22.13
N PHE A 267 -21.15 5.20 -21.98
CA PHE A 267 -20.56 5.95 -23.08
C PHE A 267 -19.10 5.52 -23.28
N MET A 268 -18.73 5.20 -24.51
CA MET A 268 -17.36 4.92 -24.91
C MET A 268 -17.12 5.38 -26.34
N THR A 269 -15.98 6.03 -26.57
CA THR A 269 -15.51 6.38 -27.90
C THR A 269 -13.99 6.41 -27.93
N TYR A 270 -13.42 6.18 -29.10
CA TYR A 270 -11.99 6.15 -29.32
C TYR A 270 -11.62 6.72 -30.69
N SER A 271 -10.36 7.11 -30.86
CA SER A 271 -9.76 7.45 -32.15
C SER A 271 -8.62 6.49 -32.46
N VAL A 272 -8.32 6.32 -33.74
CA VAL A 272 -7.20 5.53 -34.23
C VAL A 272 -6.21 6.42 -34.97
N ASP A 273 -4.95 6.04 -35.00
CA ASP A 273 -3.93 6.70 -35.80
C ASP A 273 -3.89 6.20 -37.25
N GLU A 274 -2.96 6.73 -38.05
CA GLU A 274 -2.76 6.36 -39.45
C GLU A 274 -2.43 4.87 -39.65
N SER A 275 -1.88 4.20 -38.62
CA SER A 275 -1.56 2.78 -38.63
C SER A 275 -2.74 1.89 -38.18
N GLY A 276 -3.86 2.51 -37.78
CA GLY A 276 -5.02 1.81 -37.23
C GLY A 276 -4.87 1.46 -35.74
N ALA A 277 -3.84 1.94 -35.06
CA ALA A 277 -3.64 1.68 -33.64
C ALA A 277 -4.48 2.63 -32.78
N LEU A 278 -4.85 2.18 -31.57
CA LEU A 278 -5.61 3.00 -30.61
C LEU A 278 -4.82 4.27 -30.25
N TYR A 279 -5.41 5.42 -30.52
CA TYR A 279 -4.80 6.73 -30.29
C TYR A 279 -5.35 7.39 -29.02
N ASN A 280 -6.65 7.69 -28.98
CA ASN A 280 -7.31 8.21 -27.79
C ASN A 280 -8.51 7.33 -27.43
N LEU A 281 -8.83 7.25 -26.14
CA LEU A 281 -9.98 6.51 -25.61
C LEU A 281 -10.59 7.33 -24.48
N ILE A 282 -11.92 7.40 -24.43
CA ILE A 282 -12.66 7.94 -23.29
C ILE A 282 -13.88 7.07 -23.01
N TRP A 283 -14.19 6.87 -21.73
CA TRP A 283 -15.39 6.16 -21.30
C TRP A 283 -15.99 6.77 -20.03
N SER A 284 -17.27 6.52 -19.84
CA SER A 284 -18.07 6.95 -18.69
C SER A 284 -19.29 6.04 -18.52
N ASP A 285 -19.53 5.53 -17.31
CA ASP A 285 -20.73 4.74 -17.03
C ASP A 285 -21.95 5.62 -16.77
N SER A 286 -23.16 5.05 -16.82
CA SER A 286 -24.41 5.79 -16.62
C SER A 286 -24.50 6.52 -15.28
N THR A 287 -23.90 5.96 -14.23
CA THR A 287 -23.92 6.57 -12.89
C THR A 287 -23.05 7.81 -12.87
N SER A 288 -21.82 7.73 -13.39
CA SER A 288 -20.91 8.88 -13.54
C SER A 288 -21.50 10.01 -14.40
N ARG A 289 -22.23 9.66 -15.47
CA ARG A 289 -22.97 10.63 -16.29
C ARG A 289 -24.11 11.28 -15.50
N SER A 290 -24.83 10.50 -14.71
CA SER A 290 -25.89 11.00 -13.83
C SER A 290 -25.33 11.92 -12.75
N ASP A 291 -24.22 11.54 -12.12
CA ASP A 291 -23.52 12.36 -11.12
C ASP A 291 -23.12 13.72 -11.70
N TYR A 292 -22.69 13.78 -12.96
CA TYR A 292 -22.34 15.04 -13.62
C TYR A 292 -23.56 15.98 -13.80
N THR A 293 -24.76 15.44 -13.94
CA THR A 293 -25.98 16.27 -14.00
C THR A 293 -26.18 17.07 -12.71
N CYS A 294 -25.81 16.50 -11.56
CA CYS A 294 -25.92 17.13 -10.24
C CYS A 294 -24.67 17.92 -9.84
N PHE A 295 -23.48 17.41 -10.13
CA PHE A 295 -22.22 17.88 -9.55
C PHE A 295 -21.20 18.40 -10.58
N GLY A 296 -21.57 18.43 -11.86
CA GLY A 296 -20.69 18.80 -12.99
C GLY A 296 -20.37 20.30 -13.14
N ASP A 297 -20.75 21.14 -12.19
CA ASP A 297 -20.53 22.60 -12.28
C ASP A 297 -19.03 22.95 -12.18
N VAL A 298 -18.26 22.15 -11.43
CA VAL A 298 -16.81 22.27 -11.33
C VAL A 298 -16.19 20.93 -11.65
N ILE A 299 -15.31 20.91 -12.64
CA ILE A 299 -14.50 19.73 -12.97
C ILE A 299 -13.02 19.99 -12.70
N ALA A 300 -12.31 18.94 -12.32
CA ALA A 300 -10.87 18.92 -12.29
C ALA A 300 -10.36 17.75 -13.14
N PHE A 301 -9.24 17.95 -13.83
CA PHE A 301 -8.55 16.85 -14.51
C PHE A 301 -7.06 17.18 -14.61
N ASP A 302 -6.27 16.11 -14.55
CA ASP A 302 -4.81 16.16 -14.64
C ASP A 302 -4.27 14.86 -15.25
N LYS A 303 -3.07 14.93 -15.83
CA LYS A 303 -2.31 13.79 -16.33
C LYS A 303 -1.69 13.03 -15.16
N THR A 304 -2.32 11.94 -14.73
CA THR A 304 -1.97 11.32 -13.44
C THR A 304 -1.01 10.13 -13.55
N TYR A 305 -1.12 9.28 -14.57
CA TYR A 305 -0.34 8.03 -14.64
C TYR A 305 0.13 7.68 -16.05
N LYS A 306 1.40 7.26 -16.19
CA LYS A 306 1.98 6.68 -17.43
C LYS A 306 2.45 5.23 -17.24
N ASP A 307 2.19 4.62 -16.09
CA ASP A 307 2.68 3.29 -15.70
C ASP A 307 1.87 2.13 -16.31
N ASN A 308 1.31 2.30 -17.51
CA ASN A 308 0.80 1.19 -18.32
C ASN A 308 1.88 0.68 -19.28
N LEU A 309 1.65 -0.50 -19.88
CA LEU A 309 2.58 -1.13 -20.83
C LEU A 309 2.93 -0.23 -22.02
N TYR A 310 2.03 0.70 -22.35
CA TYR A 310 2.10 1.57 -23.52
C TYR A 310 2.62 2.97 -23.20
N GLY A 311 2.91 3.30 -21.93
CA GLY A 311 3.39 4.62 -21.52
C GLY A 311 2.37 5.75 -21.71
N ARG A 312 1.08 5.44 -21.90
CA ARG A 312 0.05 6.44 -22.22
C ARG A 312 -0.46 7.19 -20.98
N PRO A 313 -0.60 8.52 -21.01
CA PRO A 313 -1.26 9.25 -19.93
C PRO A 313 -2.70 8.79 -19.69
N ILE A 314 -3.03 8.52 -18.43
CA ILE A 314 -4.39 8.32 -17.93
C ILE A 314 -4.87 9.64 -17.32
N MET A 315 -6.07 10.07 -17.68
CA MET A 315 -6.65 11.34 -17.29
C MET A 315 -8.09 11.15 -16.81
N PRO A 316 -8.30 10.94 -15.50
CA PRO A 316 -9.63 10.98 -14.91
C PRO A 316 -10.14 12.43 -14.86
N ILE A 317 -11.40 12.62 -15.25
CA ILE A 317 -12.14 13.88 -15.12
C ILE A 317 -13.06 13.74 -13.91
N VAL A 318 -12.87 14.61 -12.93
CA VAL A 318 -13.38 14.44 -11.57
C VAL A 318 -14.15 15.66 -11.09
N GLY A 319 -15.00 15.46 -10.10
CA GLY A 319 -15.71 16.51 -9.38
C GLY A 319 -15.81 16.20 -7.89
N VAL A 320 -16.73 16.87 -7.21
CA VAL A 320 -17.00 16.70 -5.78
C VAL A 320 -18.50 16.56 -5.56
N ASN A 321 -18.92 15.57 -4.78
CA ASN A 321 -20.32 15.37 -4.41
C ASN A 321 -20.74 16.14 -3.14
N HIS A 322 -22.00 15.97 -2.73
CA HIS A 322 -22.60 16.55 -1.52
C HIS A 322 -21.97 16.08 -0.20
N HIS A 323 -21.13 15.05 -0.22
CA HIS A 323 -20.35 14.57 0.94
C HIS A 323 -18.91 15.03 0.93
N HIS A 324 -18.57 15.98 0.06
CA HIS A 324 -17.22 16.49 -0.01
C HIS A 324 -16.20 15.40 -0.47
N ASN A 325 -16.69 14.37 -1.17
CA ASN A 325 -15.88 13.29 -1.70
C ASN A 325 -15.66 13.46 -3.20
N THR A 326 -14.51 12.98 -3.68
CA THR A 326 -14.19 12.98 -5.10
C THR A 326 -15.03 11.97 -5.85
N ILE A 327 -15.57 12.39 -6.99
CA ILE A 327 -16.32 11.55 -7.92
C ILE A 327 -15.66 11.60 -9.30
N VAL A 328 -15.74 10.51 -10.05
CA VAL A 328 -15.19 10.42 -11.41
C VAL A 328 -16.33 10.49 -12.40
N PHE A 329 -16.31 11.50 -13.28
CA PHE A 329 -17.31 11.67 -14.33
C PHE A 329 -16.94 10.92 -15.60
N ALA A 330 -15.67 10.89 -15.96
CA ALA A 330 -15.17 10.13 -17.10
C ALA A 330 -13.69 9.84 -16.90
N THR A 331 -13.17 8.86 -17.64
CA THR A 331 -11.73 8.63 -17.72
C THR A 331 -11.29 8.58 -19.17
N ALA A 332 -10.15 9.21 -19.47
CA ALA A 332 -9.53 9.18 -20.77
C ALA A 332 -8.12 8.56 -20.72
N ILE A 333 -7.74 7.92 -21.82
CA ILE A 333 -6.37 7.53 -22.14
C ILE A 333 -6.00 8.28 -23.41
N ILE A 334 -4.93 9.06 -23.36
CA ILE A 334 -4.46 9.87 -24.49
C ILE A 334 -3.10 9.39 -24.98
N THR A 335 -2.83 9.52 -26.28
CA THR A 335 -1.54 9.11 -26.85
C THR A 335 -0.44 10.14 -26.62
N ASP A 336 -0.75 11.43 -26.78
CA ASP A 336 0.17 12.54 -26.61
C ASP A 336 -0.44 13.68 -25.78
N GLU A 337 0.41 14.47 -25.13
CA GLU A 337 0.00 15.62 -24.30
C GLU A 337 -0.09 16.90 -25.15
N THR A 338 -0.77 16.81 -26.29
CA THR A 338 -0.96 17.92 -27.22
C THR A 338 -2.28 18.65 -26.98
N SER A 339 -2.38 19.89 -27.47
CA SER A 339 -3.63 20.65 -27.38
C SER A 339 -4.76 19.94 -28.14
N GLN A 340 -4.46 19.35 -29.30
CA GLN A 340 -5.44 18.62 -30.11
C GLN A 340 -6.00 17.40 -29.38
N SER A 341 -5.16 16.63 -28.68
CA SER A 341 -5.63 15.49 -27.89
C SER A 341 -6.50 15.93 -26.71
N PHE A 342 -6.16 17.02 -26.03
CA PHE A 342 -7.03 17.56 -24.97
C PHE A 342 -8.34 18.14 -25.52
N GLU A 343 -8.33 18.79 -26.69
CA GLU A 343 -9.54 19.26 -27.35
C GLU A 343 -10.47 18.09 -27.69
N TRP A 344 -9.92 17.01 -28.24
CA TRP A 344 -10.67 15.80 -28.54
C TRP A 344 -11.32 15.21 -27.28
N VAL A 345 -10.55 15.08 -26.19
CA VAL A 345 -11.09 14.56 -24.91
C VAL A 345 -12.21 15.44 -24.38
N LEU A 346 -12.02 16.77 -24.36
CA LEU A 346 -13.04 17.70 -23.86
C LEU A 346 -14.32 17.68 -24.72
N GLN A 347 -14.19 17.60 -26.04
CA GLN A 347 -15.32 17.48 -26.94
C GLN A 347 -16.10 16.19 -26.69
N LYS A 348 -15.40 15.05 -26.60
CA LYS A 348 -16.04 13.75 -26.33
C LYS A 348 -16.60 13.64 -24.91
N PHE A 349 -15.97 14.30 -23.96
CA PHE A 349 -16.52 14.45 -22.61
C PHE A 349 -17.85 15.20 -22.62
N LEU A 350 -17.94 16.36 -23.29
CA LEU A 350 -19.21 17.10 -23.39
C LEU A 350 -20.29 16.29 -24.11
N GLU A 351 -19.93 15.58 -25.18
CA GLU A 351 -20.84 14.66 -25.89
C GLU A 351 -21.42 13.60 -24.93
N ALA A 352 -20.56 12.96 -24.12
CA ALA A 352 -20.97 12.00 -23.10
C ALA A 352 -21.93 12.63 -22.06
N MET A 353 -21.71 13.90 -21.72
CA MET A 353 -22.44 14.65 -20.71
C MET A 353 -23.63 15.46 -21.26
N MET A 354 -24.19 15.05 -22.40
CA MET A 354 -25.34 15.70 -23.04
C MET A 354 -25.12 17.21 -23.30
N ASN A 355 -23.88 17.59 -23.58
CA ASN A 355 -23.41 18.95 -23.81
C ASN A 355 -23.64 19.92 -22.63
N LYS A 356 -23.82 19.42 -21.40
CA LYS A 356 -23.79 20.28 -20.21
C LYS A 356 -22.35 20.75 -19.98
N SER A 357 -22.10 22.04 -20.18
CA SER A 357 -20.78 22.65 -19.98
C SER A 357 -20.52 22.94 -18.49
N PRO A 358 -19.30 22.72 -17.97
CA PRO A 358 -18.95 23.10 -16.60
C PRO A 358 -18.83 24.62 -16.46
N ILE A 359 -19.03 25.13 -15.25
CA ILE A 359 -18.86 26.55 -14.91
C ILE A 359 -17.38 26.88 -14.66
N SER A 360 -16.65 25.96 -14.04
CA SER A 360 -15.23 26.12 -13.74
C SER A 360 -14.44 24.84 -13.99
N VAL A 361 -13.19 25.00 -14.42
CA VAL A 361 -12.26 23.92 -14.69
C VAL A 361 -11.00 24.14 -13.87
N VAL A 362 -10.54 23.11 -13.17
CA VAL A 362 -9.33 23.13 -12.36
C VAL A 362 -8.27 22.21 -12.98
N THR A 363 -7.10 22.74 -13.31
CA THR A 363 -5.97 21.93 -13.82
C THR A 363 -4.64 22.35 -13.19
N ASP A 364 -3.55 21.64 -13.50
CA ASP A 364 -2.17 21.97 -13.09
C ASP A 364 -1.61 23.24 -13.78
N GLY A 365 -2.32 23.79 -14.77
CA GLY A 365 -1.89 24.95 -15.55
C GLY A 365 -1.11 24.60 -16.81
N ASP A 366 -1.12 23.35 -17.27
CA ASP A 366 -0.51 22.95 -18.54
C ASP A 366 -0.98 23.82 -19.72
N ARG A 367 -0.04 24.32 -20.52
CA ARG A 367 -0.34 25.25 -21.63
C ARG A 367 -1.18 24.59 -22.72
N ALA A 368 -1.01 23.29 -22.95
CA ALA A 368 -1.79 22.57 -23.94
C ALA A 368 -3.24 22.40 -23.48
N MET A 369 -3.45 22.08 -22.19
CA MET A 369 -4.79 22.07 -21.57
C MET A 369 -5.44 23.46 -21.60
N GLN A 370 -4.70 24.53 -21.28
CA GLN A 370 -5.22 25.90 -21.34
C GLN A 370 -5.76 26.26 -22.72
N ARG A 371 -5.01 25.92 -23.78
CA ARG A 371 -5.46 26.14 -25.17
C ARG A 371 -6.71 25.35 -25.48
N ALA A 372 -6.75 24.07 -25.09
CA ALA A 372 -7.91 23.21 -25.33
C ALA A 372 -9.16 23.69 -24.60
N ILE A 373 -9.04 24.10 -23.33
CA ILE A 373 -10.14 24.66 -22.53
C ILE A 373 -10.67 25.94 -23.21
N LYS A 374 -9.78 26.84 -23.62
CA LYS A 374 -10.16 28.07 -24.32
C LYS A 374 -10.85 27.81 -25.66
N SER A 375 -10.51 26.71 -26.33
CA SER A 375 -11.08 26.28 -27.60
C SER A 375 -12.46 25.64 -27.44
N VAL A 376 -12.62 24.69 -26.51
CA VAL A 376 -13.82 23.84 -26.38
C VAL A 376 -14.85 24.39 -25.40
N ILE A 377 -14.41 24.99 -24.29
CA ILE A 377 -15.26 25.52 -23.21
C ILE A 377 -14.84 26.94 -22.81
N PRO A 378 -14.90 27.92 -23.75
CA PRO A 378 -14.33 29.26 -23.58
C PRO A 378 -14.93 30.06 -22.41
N TYR A 379 -16.16 29.74 -21.99
CA TYR A 379 -16.86 30.44 -20.90
C TYR A 379 -16.55 29.87 -19.51
N ALA A 380 -15.94 28.69 -19.43
CA ALA A 380 -15.58 28.09 -18.16
C ALA A 380 -14.41 28.85 -17.51
N LYS A 381 -14.53 29.13 -16.21
CA LYS A 381 -13.45 29.78 -15.46
C LYS A 381 -12.33 28.79 -15.20
N HIS A 382 -11.18 28.98 -15.85
CA HIS A 382 -10.00 28.17 -15.59
C HIS A 382 -9.31 28.59 -14.28
N ARG A 383 -9.07 27.62 -13.40
CA ARG A 383 -8.41 27.77 -12.10
C ARG A 383 -7.25 26.80 -11.98
N LEU A 384 -6.25 27.18 -11.19
CA LEU A 384 -5.11 26.32 -10.89
C LEU A 384 -5.43 25.42 -9.69
N CYS A 385 -5.01 24.17 -9.77
CA CYS A 385 -5.14 23.18 -8.71
C CYS A 385 -4.32 23.58 -7.48
N SER A 386 -4.96 23.64 -6.31
CA SER A 386 -4.34 24.02 -5.04
C SER A 386 -3.17 23.11 -4.67
N TRP A 387 -3.30 21.80 -4.90
CA TRP A 387 -2.25 20.82 -4.65
C TRP A 387 -1.00 21.07 -5.50
N HIS A 388 -1.17 21.28 -6.80
CA HIS A 388 -0.06 21.62 -7.70
C HIS A 388 0.61 22.93 -7.31
N PHE A 389 -0.18 23.93 -6.94
CA PHE A 389 0.33 25.20 -6.45
C PHE A 389 1.14 25.04 -5.15
N SER A 390 0.65 24.21 -4.21
CA SER A 390 1.37 23.87 -2.97
C SER A 390 2.67 23.12 -3.23
N ARG A 391 2.68 22.16 -4.16
CA ARG A 391 3.91 21.44 -4.54
C ARG A 391 4.91 22.35 -5.22
N ASN A 392 4.44 23.24 -6.09
CA ASN A 392 5.29 24.22 -6.75
C ASN A 392 5.92 25.20 -5.75
N ALA A 393 5.15 25.66 -4.76
CA ALA A 393 5.66 26.46 -3.65
C ALA A 393 6.71 25.71 -2.84
N GLN A 394 6.43 24.45 -2.47
CA GLN A 394 7.37 23.61 -1.73
C GLN A 394 8.70 23.41 -2.50
N ALA A 395 8.62 23.13 -3.81
CA ALA A 395 9.78 22.84 -4.64
C ALA A 395 10.67 24.08 -4.88
N ASN A 396 10.07 25.26 -5.07
CA ASN A 396 10.83 26.47 -5.41
C ASN A 396 11.21 27.34 -4.21
N ILE A 397 10.42 27.32 -3.13
CA ILE A 397 10.68 28.17 -1.94
C ILE A 397 11.46 27.39 -0.89
N GLY A 398 11.13 26.11 -0.67
CA GLY A 398 11.88 25.22 0.22
C GLY A 398 11.83 25.56 1.72
N ASP A 399 11.19 26.67 2.13
CA ASP A 399 11.00 27.01 3.55
C ASP A 399 9.81 26.22 4.14
N PRO A 400 10.03 25.35 5.15
CA PRO A 400 8.97 24.61 5.81
C PRO A 400 7.94 25.49 6.51
N LYS A 401 8.32 26.67 7.04
CA LYS A 401 7.39 27.58 7.72
C LYS A 401 6.46 28.23 6.72
N PHE A 402 7.00 28.76 5.63
CA PHE A 402 6.20 29.25 4.50
C PHE A 402 5.30 28.15 3.95
N THR A 403 5.83 26.95 3.69
CA THR A 403 5.06 25.86 3.09
C THR A 403 3.91 25.43 4.01
N ALA A 404 4.13 25.34 5.33
CA ALA A 404 3.06 25.03 6.28
C ALA A 404 1.98 26.14 6.33
N ALA A 405 2.38 27.42 6.35
CA ALA A 405 1.44 28.53 6.33
C ALA A 405 0.67 28.60 4.99
N PHE A 406 1.37 28.40 3.88
CA PHE A 406 0.82 28.40 2.53
C PHE A 406 -0.14 27.23 2.32
N SER A 407 0.25 26.02 2.69
CA SER A 407 -0.65 24.86 2.67
C SER A 407 -1.85 25.09 3.57
N LYS A 408 -1.71 25.72 4.75
CA LYS A 408 -2.87 26.08 5.58
C LYS A 408 -3.82 27.08 4.91
N CYS A 409 -3.28 28.04 4.14
CA CYS A 409 -4.10 28.96 3.34
C CYS A 409 -4.76 28.28 2.13
N MET A 410 -4.12 27.24 1.57
CA MET A 410 -4.59 26.51 0.40
C MET A 410 -5.41 25.25 0.72
N ALA A 411 -5.38 24.78 1.97
CA ALA A 411 -5.91 23.49 2.42
C ALA A 411 -7.43 23.51 2.39
N SER A 412 -7.95 23.22 1.22
CA SER A 412 -9.16 22.48 1.09
C SER A 412 -9.00 21.58 -0.14
N TRP A 413 -9.14 20.26 0.09
CA TRP A 413 -9.51 19.22 -0.89
C TRP A 413 -8.43 18.38 -1.63
N CYS A 414 -8.68 17.06 -1.54
CA CYS A 414 -8.38 15.96 -2.46
C CYS A 414 -6.97 15.29 -2.43
N GLU A 415 -6.78 14.33 -1.51
CA GLU A 415 -5.68 13.33 -1.57
C GLU A 415 -6.16 11.90 -1.93
N SER A 416 -7.47 11.63 -1.90
CA SER A 416 -8.03 10.26 -1.89
C SER A 416 -7.92 9.51 -3.22
N MET A 417 -8.05 10.22 -4.35
CA MET A 417 -7.99 9.60 -5.68
C MET A 417 -6.57 9.18 -6.07
N ASN A 418 -5.58 10.03 -5.81
CA ASN A 418 -4.19 9.74 -6.17
C ASN A 418 -3.63 8.54 -5.42
N ALA A 419 -4.02 8.32 -4.16
CA ALA A 419 -3.58 7.15 -3.39
C ALA A 419 -4.20 5.84 -3.90
N SER A 420 -5.50 5.84 -4.21
CA SER A 420 -6.23 4.64 -4.64
C SER A 420 -5.84 4.19 -6.05
N LEU A 421 -5.72 5.12 -7.00
CA LEU A 421 -5.29 4.83 -8.36
C LEU A 421 -3.79 4.49 -8.42
N ALA A 422 -2.94 5.15 -7.63
CA ALA A 422 -1.50 4.85 -7.61
C ALA A 422 -1.19 3.44 -7.09
N ILE A 423 -2.01 2.86 -6.22
CA ILE A 423 -1.85 1.45 -5.79
C ILE A 423 -2.37 0.51 -6.88
N ALA A 424 -3.54 0.81 -7.43
CA ALA A 424 -4.21 -0.05 -8.41
C ALA A 424 -3.46 -0.10 -9.75
N LEU A 425 -2.73 0.96 -10.12
CA LEU A 425 -1.97 1.05 -11.36
C LEU A 425 -0.48 0.67 -11.19
N LYS A 426 -0.10 0.05 -10.06
CA LYS A 426 1.27 -0.49 -9.91
C LYS A 426 1.50 -1.66 -10.85
N HIS A 427 2.71 -1.69 -11.41
CA HIS A 427 3.20 -2.65 -12.39
C HIS A 427 2.61 -2.40 -13.80
N LYS A 428 3.45 -2.51 -14.84
CA LYS A 428 3.04 -2.27 -16.23
C LYS A 428 1.84 -3.15 -16.60
N LYS A 429 0.66 -2.54 -16.71
CA LYS A 429 -0.64 -3.16 -17.00
C LYS A 429 -1.05 -2.98 -18.47
N THR A 430 -1.86 -3.91 -18.99
CA THR A 430 -2.54 -3.78 -20.28
C THR A 430 -3.64 -2.71 -20.22
N TYR A 431 -4.22 -2.30 -21.35
CA TYR A 431 -5.33 -1.34 -21.30
C TYR A 431 -6.55 -1.91 -20.59
N LEU A 432 -6.90 -3.18 -20.84
CA LEU A 432 -8.02 -3.81 -20.16
C LEU A 432 -7.81 -3.88 -18.64
N ASP A 433 -6.59 -4.21 -18.19
CA ASP A 433 -6.24 -4.25 -16.77
C ASP A 433 -6.32 -2.85 -16.12
N VAL A 434 -5.93 -1.81 -16.85
CA VAL A 434 -6.03 -0.41 -16.40
C VAL A 434 -7.50 -0.02 -16.22
N VAL A 435 -8.34 -0.31 -17.23
CA VAL A 435 -9.76 0.04 -17.19
C VAL A 435 -10.46 -0.65 -16.03
N ARG A 436 -10.26 -1.96 -15.85
CA ARG A 436 -10.81 -2.71 -14.71
C ARG A 436 -10.38 -2.14 -13.36
N ALA A 437 -9.09 -1.81 -13.22
CA ALA A 437 -8.56 -1.24 -11.99
C ALA A 437 -9.19 0.13 -11.65
N ILE A 438 -9.51 0.93 -12.66
CA ILE A 438 -10.17 2.23 -12.51
C ILE A 438 -11.64 2.03 -12.13
N GLU A 439 -12.36 1.12 -12.81
CA GLU A 439 -13.74 0.76 -12.47
C GLU A 439 -13.85 0.27 -11.02
N ASP A 440 -12.97 -0.62 -10.57
CA ASP A 440 -12.93 -1.07 -9.18
C ASP A 440 -12.69 0.09 -8.19
N GLY A 441 -11.86 1.06 -8.60
CA GLY A 441 -11.65 2.30 -7.85
C GLY A 441 -12.93 3.11 -7.71
N ILE A 442 -13.68 3.28 -8.81
CA ILE A 442 -14.97 3.97 -8.85
C ILE A 442 -16.00 3.26 -7.97
N SER A 443 -16.10 1.92 -8.05
CA SER A 443 -16.99 1.14 -7.19
C SER A 443 -16.69 1.32 -5.70
N ARG A 444 -15.41 1.39 -5.30
CA ARG A 444 -15.02 1.70 -3.92
C ARG A 444 -15.43 3.12 -3.50
N MET A 445 -15.28 4.11 -4.39
CA MET A 445 -15.70 5.49 -4.12
C MET A 445 -17.21 5.56 -3.87
N ARG A 446 -18.02 4.91 -4.73
CA ARG A 446 -19.47 4.82 -4.56
C ARG A 446 -19.89 4.10 -3.28
N MET A 447 -19.20 3.01 -2.91
CA MET A 447 -19.46 2.33 -1.64
C MET A 447 -19.20 3.23 -0.43
N ASN A 448 -18.14 4.05 -0.48
CA ASN A 448 -17.84 5.00 0.58
C ASN A 448 -18.88 6.14 0.65
N GLU A 449 -19.38 6.59 -0.50
CA GLU A 449 -20.48 7.55 -0.58
C GLU A 449 -21.77 6.98 0.03
N LEU A 450 -22.18 5.77 -0.35
CA LEU A 450 -23.36 5.09 0.23
C LEU A 450 -23.25 4.96 1.76
N LYS A 451 -22.05 4.67 2.26
CA LYS A 451 -21.79 4.66 3.70
C LYS A 451 -21.94 6.05 4.33
N ALA A 452 -21.50 7.11 3.65
CA ALA A 452 -21.64 8.49 4.12
C ALA A 452 -23.11 8.96 4.10
N ASP A 453 -23.88 8.57 3.09
CA ASP A 453 -25.34 8.78 3.01
C ASP A 453 -26.05 8.07 4.18
N TYR A 454 -25.73 6.80 4.41
CA TYR A 454 -26.28 6.04 5.53
C TYR A 454 -25.99 6.73 6.86
N LEU A 455 -24.74 7.11 7.12
CA LEU A 455 -24.37 7.79 8.36
C LEU A 455 -25.05 9.16 8.50
N SER A 456 -25.19 9.92 7.41
CA SER A 456 -25.84 11.23 7.43
C SER A 456 -27.34 11.13 7.70
N SER A 457 -28.01 10.12 7.15
CA SER A 457 -29.46 9.91 7.31
C SER A 457 -29.84 9.21 8.62
N HIS A 458 -28.97 8.36 9.18
CA HIS A 458 -29.30 7.53 10.34
C HIS A 458 -28.69 8.02 11.66
N THR A 459 -27.90 9.09 11.64
CA THR A 459 -27.31 9.65 12.86
C THR A 459 -27.58 11.15 12.95
N LYS A 460 -27.61 11.70 14.17
CA LYS A 460 -27.71 13.14 14.41
C LYS A 460 -26.33 13.72 14.77
N PRO A 461 -25.92 14.86 14.19
CA PRO A 461 -24.68 15.51 14.58
C PRO A 461 -24.80 16.12 15.98
N PHE A 462 -23.66 16.22 16.66
CA PHE A 462 -23.60 16.86 17.96
C PHE A 462 -23.64 18.38 17.78
N GLN A 463 -24.47 19.04 18.57
CA GLN A 463 -24.62 20.50 18.57
C GLN A 463 -23.63 21.07 19.57
N ILE A 464 -22.85 22.06 19.15
CA ILE A 464 -21.77 22.62 19.99
C ILE A 464 -21.93 24.12 20.23
N THR A 465 -22.82 24.79 19.48
CA THR A 465 -23.07 26.21 19.65
C THR A 465 -24.31 26.44 20.53
N LYS A 466 -24.50 27.69 20.95
CA LYS A 466 -25.74 28.10 21.64
C LYS A 466 -26.93 28.26 20.69
N LEU A 467 -26.72 28.20 19.37
CA LEU A 467 -27.74 28.37 18.33
C LEU A 467 -28.35 27.02 17.96
N VAL A 468 -28.92 26.34 18.96
CA VAL A 468 -29.40 24.94 18.87
C VAL A 468 -30.46 24.77 17.79
N ASP A 469 -31.39 25.70 17.63
CA ASP A 469 -32.45 25.60 16.62
C ASP A 469 -31.89 25.70 15.20
N LEU A 470 -30.90 26.58 15.01
CA LEU A 470 -30.25 26.75 13.72
C LEU A 470 -29.39 25.53 13.38
N GLU A 471 -28.63 25.01 14.35
CA GLU A 471 -27.88 23.77 14.16
C GLU A 471 -28.83 22.58 13.93
N SER A 472 -29.98 22.50 14.60
CA SER A 472 -31.00 21.47 14.37
C SER A 472 -31.54 21.51 12.95
N HIS A 473 -31.84 22.71 12.46
CA HIS A 473 -32.34 22.89 11.10
C HIS A 473 -31.27 22.59 10.05
N ALA A 474 -30.05 23.10 10.24
CA ALA A 474 -28.93 22.83 9.36
C ALA A 474 -28.58 21.33 9.33
N ALA A 475 -28.62 20.65 10.47
CA ALA A 475 -28.41 19.21 10.58
C ALA A 475 -29.48 18.36 9.87
N ALA A 476 -30.69 18.90 9.71
CA ALA A 476 -31.77 18.23 8.99
C ALA A 476 -31.69 18.39 7.47
N ILE A 477 -30.97 19.42 6.98
CA ILE A 477 -30.85 19.74 5.55
C ILE A 477 -29.52 19.25 4.99
N PHE A 478 -28.42 19.46 5.70
CA PHE A 478 -27.08 19.20 5.21
C PHE A 478 -26.66 17.75 5.45
N THR A 479 -25.79 17.25 4.56
CA THR A 479 -25.00 16.04 4.84
C THR A 479 -24.15 16.26 6.09
N ARG A 480 -23.67 15.17 6.68
CA ARG A 480 -22.83 15.28 7.89
C ARG A 480 -21.60 16.16 7.66
N GLU A 481 -20.98 16.07 6.49
CA GLU A 481 -19.76 16.80 6.20
C GLU A 481 -20.04 18.27 5.89
N SER A 482 -21.11 18.58 5.13
CA SER A 482 -21.54 19.97 4.94
C SER A 482 -22.02 20.61 6.24
N PHE A 483 -22.67 19.86 7.14
CA PHE A 483 -23.06 20.35 8.46
C PHE A 483 -21.84 20.74 9.31
N ARG A 484 -20.74 19.97 9.26
CA ARG A 484 -19.51 20.32 9.97
C ARG A 484 -18.91 21.62 9.46
N VAL A 485 -18.87 21.80 8.14
CA VAL A 485 -18.39 23.07 7.54
C VAL A 485 -19.27 24.24 7.96
N PHE A 486 -20.60 24.05 7.94
CA PHE A 486 -21.55 25.03 8.47
C PHE A 486 -21.30 25.33 9.96
N GLN A 487 -21.11 24.31 10.78
CA GLN A 487 -20.91 24.44 12.22
C GLN A 487 -19.58 25.15 12.55
N ASP A 488 -18.52 24.85 11.81
CA ASP A 488 -17.23 25.54 11.92
C ASP A 488 -17.36 27.03 11.55
N GLU A 489 -18.09 27.34 10.48
CA GLU A 489 -18.38 28.72 10.10
C GLU A 489 -19.26 29.41 11.14
N LEU A 490 -20.28 28.73 11.65
CA LEU A 490 -21.14 29.24 12.71
C LEU A 490 -20.33 29.60 13.96
N ILE A 491 -19.39 28.75 14.37
CA ILE A 491 -18.48 29.05 15.47
C ILE A 491 -17.67 30.30 15.17
N ARG A 492 -17.06 30.41 13.98
CA ARG A 492 -16.29 31.59 13.58
C ARG A 492 -17.13 32.86 13.63
N GLU A 493 -18.34 32.80 13.11
CA GLU A 493 -19.24 33.95 13.03
C GLU A 493 -19.82 34.36 14.39
N THR A 494 -20.01 33.39 15.31
CA THR A 494 -20.43 33.69 16.69
C THR A 494 -19.38 34.46 17.50
N LEU A 495 -18.16 34.66 16.97
CA LEU A 495 -17.13 35.51 17.57
C LEU A 495 -17.36 37.02 17.33
N TYR A 496 -18.29 37.41 16.44
CA TYR A 496 -18.53 38.82 16.11
C TYR A 496 -19.80 39.40 16.79
N ARG A 497 -19.69 40.60 17.38
CA ARG A 497 -20.83 41.37 17.92
C ARG A 497 -21.10 42.61 17.06
N ILE A 498 -22.39 42.95 16.88
CA ILE A 498 -22.82 44.26 16.37
C ILE A 498 -22.60 45.28 17.49
N GLU A 499 -21.72 46.24 17.26
CA GLU A 499 -21.32 47.26 18.22
C GLU A 499 -22.27 48.46 18.21
N ALA A 500 -22.76 48.84 17.02
CA ALA A 500 -23.79 49.85 16.82
C ALA A 500 -24.51 49.68 15.47
N GLU A 501 -25.79 50.02 15.43
CA GLU A 501 -26.55 50.24 14.20
C GLU A 501 -26.36 51.70 13.77
N ILE A 502 -25.83 51.94 12.58
CA ILE A 502 -25.76 53.30 12.05
C ILE A 502 -27.15 53.63 11.49
N LYS A 503 -27.72 54.78 11.89
CA LYS A 503 -28.99 55.27 11.36
C LYS A 503 -29.04 55.12 9.83
N SER A 504 -30.13 54.53 9.37
CA SER A 504 -30.48 54.31 7.97
C SER A 504 -30.22 55.54 7.11
N PHE A 505 -29.42 55.38 6.04
CA PHE A 505 -29.32 56.39 4.99
C PHE A 505 -30.45 56.26 3.94
N SER A 506 -31.17 55.12 3.91
CA SER A 506 -32.44 54.91 3.17
C SER A 506 -33.20 53.65 3.64
N ASP A 507 -34.46 53.47 3.22
CA ASP A 507 -35.34 52.34 3.56
C ASP A 507 -34.86 50.96 3.02
N GLU A 508 -33.79 50.93 2.22
CA GLU A 508 -33.33 49.72 1.53
C GLU A 508 -31.97 49.19 2.01
N CYS A 509 -31.25 49.88 2.90
CA CYS A 509 -29.92 49.44 3.34
C CYS A 509 -29.60 49.79 4.80
N GLN A 510 -29.28 48.77 5.61
CA GLN A 510 -28.83 48.91 7.00
C GLN A 510 -27.32 48.60 7.11
N HIS A 511 -26.59 49.49 7.79
CA HIS A 511 -25.15 49.33 8.05
C HIS A 511 -24.89 48.99 9.52
N TYR A 512 -24.05 47.98 9.75
CA TYR A 512 -23.66 47.50 11.09
C TYR A 512 -22.15 47.59 11.27
N ILE A 513 -21.70 48.11 12.42
CA ILE A 513 -20.29 48.03 12.83
C ILE A 513 -20.09 46.72 13.57
N LEU A 514 -19.18 45.88 13.08
CA LEU A 514 -18.80 44.61 13.70
C LEU A 514 -17.46 44.79 14.43
N SER A 515 -17.40 44.45 15.71
CA SER A 515 -16.13 44.34 16.44
C SER A 515 -15.78 42.88 16.72
N ASN A 516 -14.48 42.56 16.61
CA ASN A 516 -13.91 41.28 17.03
C ASN A 516 -14.01 41.15 18.55
N TYR A 517 -14.23 39.95 19.05
CA TYR A 517 -14.34 39.66 20.48
C TYR A 517 -13.16 40.23 21.28
N VAL A 518 -13.40 41.32 22.02
CA VAL A 518 -12.57 41.75 23.14
C VAL A 518 -13.39 41.49 24.40
N ASP A 519 -12.79 40.72 25.32
CA ASP A 519 -13.37 40.21 26.58
C ASP A 519 -14.39 41.16 27.22
N LEU A 520 -15.65 40.73 27.33
CA LEU A 520 -16.67 41.40 28.14
C LEU A 520 -17.32 40.42 29.12
N ASN A 521 -17.06 40.66 30.41
CA ASN A 521 -17.82 40.24 31.59
C ASN A 521 -18.51 38.87 31.53
N VAL A 522 -17.72 37.83 31.27
CA VAL A 522 -18.09 36.45 31.60
C VAL A 522 -18.01 36.30 33.13
N SER A 523 -19.00 35.66 33.77
CA SER A 523 -18.95 35.46 35.23
C SER A 523 -17.63 34.78 35.60
N PRO A 524 -17.02 35.13 36.74
CA PRO A 524 -15.77 34.50 37.17
C PRO A 524 -15.83 32.97 37.13
N GLU A 525 -16.98 32.36 37.43
CA GLU A 525 -17.16 30.90 37.36
C GLU A 525 -17.15 30.36 35.92
N MET A 526 -17.77 31.06 34.96
CA MET A 526 -17.76 30.65 33.56
C MET A 526 -16.37 30.78 32.92
N MET A 527 -15.61 31.83 33.26
CA MET A 527 -14.21 31.96 32.83
C MET A 527 -13.33 30.89 33.46
N GLN A 528 -13.55 30.59 34.73
CA GLN A 528 -12.85 29.51 35.42
C GLN A 528 -13.14 28.16 34.74
N MET A 529 -14.39 27.90 34.36
CA MET A 529 -14.79 26.64 33.72
C MET A 529 -14.24 26.50 32.29
N ALA A 530 -14.20 27.58 31.50
CA ALA A 530 -13.56 27.59 30.19
C ALA A 530 -12.04 27.37 30.27
N ARG A 531 -11.37 28.05 31.21
CA ARG A 531 -9.93 27.86 31.49
C ARG A 531 -9.64 26.43 31.95
N PHE A 532 -10.48 25.88 32.83
CA PHE A 532 -10.39 24.49 33.29
C PHE A 532 -10.54 23.50 32.14
N ALA A 533 -11.52 23.68 31.25
CA ALA A 533 -11.74 22.79 30.10
C ALA A 533 -10.54 22.79 29.13
N ALA A 534 -10.00 23.97 28.82
CA ALA A 534 -8.81 24.12 27.96
C ALA A 534 -7.58 23.45 28.58
N LEU A 535 -7.33 23.69 29.88
CA LEU A 535 -6.24 23.06 30.62
C LEU A 535 -6.40 21.54 30.71
N ARG A 536 -7.61 21.03 30.93
CA ARG A 536 -7.91 19.59 30.99
C ARG A 536 -7.64 18.89 29.65
N SER A 537 -8.08 19.48 28.54
CA SER A 537 -7.81 18.96 27.20
C SER A 537 -6.30 18.87 26.92
N THR A 538 -5.58 19.94 27.25
CA THR A 538 -4.13 20.03 27.03
C THR A 538 -3.35 19.09 27.93
N SER A 539 -3.74 19.01 29.21
CA SER A 539 -3.15 18.10 30.20
C SER A 539 -3.38 16.63 29.83
N SER A 540 -4.55 16.29 29.29
CA SER A 540 -4.84 14.94 28.81
C SER A 540 -3.90 14.53 27.68
N ARG A 541 -3.64 15.44 26.74
CA ARG A 541 -2.69 15.24 25.64
C ARG A 541 -1.24 15.15 26.15
N LEU A 542 -0.85 15.99 27.10
CA LEU A 542 0.47 15.94 27.74
C LEU A 542 0.67 14.60 28.48
N CYS A 543 -0.28 14.15 29.28
CA CYS A 543 -0.23 12.86 29.98
C CYS A 543 -0.09 11.69 29.00
N TYR A 544 -0.83 11.72 27.89
CA TYR A 544 -0.70 10.69 26.85
C TYR A 544 0.71 10.66 26.22
N ILE A 545 1.27 11.82 25.88
CA ILE A 545 2.60 11.91 25.28
C ILE A 545 3.69 11.53 26.29
N ALA A 546 3.61 12.06 27.52
CA ALA A 546 4.57 11.79 28.59
C ALA A 546 4.52 10.33 29.08
N SER A 547 3.41 9.60 28.89
CA SER A 547 3.33 8.18 29.25
C SER A 547 4.19 7.25 28.39
N LYS A 548 4.72 7.74 27.26
CA LYS A 548 5.42 6.91 26.26
C LYS A 548 6.82 6.49 26.69
N THR A 549 7.49 7.26 27.56
CA THR A 549 8.81 6.90 28.10
C THR A 549 8.90 7.25 29.59
N ASP A 550 9.65 6.47 30.36
CA ASP A 550 9.81 6.70 31.81
C ASP A 550 10.46 8.07 32.11
N GLU A 551 11.37 8.52 31.24
CA GLU A 551 12.02 9.84 31.36
C GLU A 551 11.04 10.99 31.12
N SER A 552 10.23 10.92 30.05
CA SER A 552 9.21 11.95 29.78
C SER A 552 8.09 11.96 30.82
N PHE A 553 7.72 10.80 31.36
CA PHE A 553 6.77 10.68 32.46
C PHE A 553 7.27 11.37 33.73
N LYS A 554 8.52 11.11 34.14
CA LYS A 554 9.12 11.74 35.33
C LYS A 554 9.23 13.25 35.18
N THR A 555 9.75 13.72 34.04
CA THR A 555 9.86 15.15 33.76
C THR A 555 8.51 15.85 33.79
N ALA A 556 7.50 15.30 33.11
CA ALA A 556 6.16 15.89 33.11
C ALA A 556 5.51 15.86 34.50
N ARG A 557 5.66 14.77 35.26
CA ARG A 557 5.13 14.65 36.62
C ARG A 557 5.77 15.67 37.57
N ASP A 558 7.09 15.84 37.52
CA ASP A 558 7.80 16.70 38.46
C ASP A 558 7.56 18.19 38.15
N GLU A 559 7.47 18.57 36.87
CA GLU A 559 7.06 19.92 36.48
C GLU A 559 5.57 20.20 36.79
N MET A 560 4.68 19.22 36.58
CA MET A 560 3.27 19.37 36.99
C MET A 560 3.15 19.59 38.50
N LYS A 561 3.89 18.82 39.31
CA LYS A 561 3.91 18.99 40.77
C LYS A 561 4.40 20.37 41.16
N LYS A 562 5.52 20.81 40.59
CA LYS A 562 6.09 22.14 40.85
C LYS A 562 5.09 23.25 40.51
N LEU A 563 4.45 23.18 39.34
CA LEU A 563 3.43 24.15 38.93
C LEU A 563 2.19 24.12 39.83
N ILE A 564 1.76 22.94 40.29
CA ILE A 564 0.65 22.81 41.23
C ILE A 564 1.03 23.50 42.56
N GLU A 565 2.20 23.21 43.11
CA GLU A 565 2.67 23.84 44.36
C GLU A 565 2.82 25.36 44.22
N GLU A 566 3.36 25.86 43.10
CA GLU A 566 3.45 27.30 42.83
C GLU A 566 2.06 27.96 42.79
N LEU A 567 1.09 27.33 42.13
CA LEU A 567 -0.27 27.84 42.02
C LEU A 567 -1.01 27.77 43.37
N GLU A 568 -0.94 26.64 44.09
CA GLU A 568 -1.57 26.48 45.41
C GLU A 568 -1.06 27.52 46.43
N ASN A 569 0.25 27.79 46.42
CA ASN A 569 0.85 28.85 47.23
C ASN A 569 0.38 30.25 46.82
N SER A 570 0.22 30.50 45.51
CA SER A 570 -0.26 31.80 45.01
C SER A 570 -1.71 32.11 45.39
N PHE A 571 -2.54 31.08 45.59
CA PHE A 571 -3.96 31.21 45.98
C PHE A 571 -4.19 31.07 47.50
N GLY A 572 -3.13 30.94 48.31
CA GLY A 572 -3.24 30.83 49.77
C GLY A 572 -3.94 29.54 50.24
N LEU A 573 -3.95 28.49 49.41
CA LEU A 573 -4.59 27.20 49.70
C LEU A 573 -3.66 26.30 50.55
N ASN A 574 -3.08 26.83 51.62
CA ASN A 574 -2.37 26.01 52.61
C ASN A 574 -3.32 25.65 53.75
N HIS A 575 -4.16 24.63 53.53
CA HIS A 575 -4.81 23.92 54.61
C HIS A 575 -4.52 22.43 54.54
N SER A 576 -3.76 21.99 55.54
CA SER A 576 -3.68 20.65 56.12
C SER A 576 -4.65 19.64 55.52
N VAL A 577 -4.15 18.72 54.70
CA VAL A 577 -4.84 17.47 54.41
C VAL A 577 -4.80 16.63 55.69
N ASN A 578 -5.71 16.94 56.62
CA ASN A 578 -6.13 15.98 57.62
C ASN A 578 -6.89 14.87 56.89
N GLN A 579 -6.39 13.65 57.06
CA GLN A 579 -7.02 12.42 56.63
C GLN A 579 -8.51 12.41 57.00
N SER A 580 -9.37 12.34 55.98
CA SER A 580 -10.63 11.62 56.12
C SER A 580 -10.66 10.54 55.05
N ILE A 581 -10.31 9.34 55.48
CA ILE A 581 -10.53 8.11 54.74
C ILE A 581 -12.06 7.94 54.66
N VAL A 582 -12.66 8.27 53.52
CA VAL A 582 -13.97 7.74 53.16
C VAL A 582 -13.73 6.35 52.57
N VAL A 583 -13.90 5.34 53.42
CA VAL A 583 -13.88 3.93 53.05
C VAL A 583 -15.11 3.64 52.19
N ASN A 584 -14.97 3.69 50.86
CA ASN A 584 -15.92 3.02 49.97
C ASN A 584 -15.44 1.58 49.77
N ASN A 585 -16.02 0.68 50.57
CA ASN A 585 -15.80 -0.76 50.55
C ASN A 585 -16.44 -1.43 49.33
N VAL A 586 -15.83 -1.30 48.15
CA VAL A 586 -16.11 -2.20 47.03
C VAL A 586 -14.82 -2.97 46.72
N ARG A 587 -14.84 -4.27 47.02
CA ARG A 587 -13.73 -5.20 46.73
C ARG A 587 -14.05 -5.99 45.49
N ASP A 588 -13.07 -6.09 44.59
CA ASP A 588 -13.11 -7.01 43.46
C ASP A 588 -13.07 -8.49 43.93
N PRO A 589 -13.65 -9.45 43.16
CA PRO A 589 -13.50 -10.86 43.44
C PRO A 589 -12.03 -11.29 43.38
N GLN A 590 -11.62 -12.17 44.30
CA GLN A 590 -10.25 -12.65 44.35
C GLN A 590 -9.85 -13.39 43.07
N ARG A 591 -8.91 -12.80 42.32
CA ARG A 591 -8.18 -13.51 41.28
C ARG A 591 -7.08 -14.34 41.94
N LYS A 592 -7.19 -15.68 41.85
CA LYS A 592 -6.15 -16.62 42.30
C LYS A 592 -4.81 -16.27 41.63
N GLN A 593 -3.84 -15.86 42.44
CA GLN A 593 -2.45 -15.70 42.02
C GLN A 593 -1.82 -17.07 41.74
N ARG A 594 -1.21 -17.25 40.56
CA ARG A 594 -0.09 -18.18 40.42
C ARG A 594 1.17 -17.45 40.89
N LYS A 595 1.72 -17.93 42.00
CA LYS A 595 2.95 -17.46 42.65
C LYS A 595 4.12 -17.37 41.67
N ARG A 596 4.87 -16.28 41.71
CA ARG A 596 6.34 -16.39 41.72
C ARG A 596 6.98 -15.26 42.54
N LYS A 597 7.97 -15.69 43.35
CA LYS A 597 8.66 -15.05 44.48
C LYS A 597 9.20 -13.63 44.22
N GLU A 598 9.06 -12.78 45.23
CA GLU A 598 9.92 -11.61 45.45
C GLU A 598 11.33 -12.01 45.90
N VAL A 599 12.34 -11.25 45.46
CA VAL A 599 13.54 -10.91 46.25
C VAL A 599 13.93 -9.45 45.95
N THR A 600 14.32 -8.73 47.00
CA THR A 600 14.54 -7.27 47.12
C THR A 600 15.89 -6.72 46.61
N LYS A 601 15.80 -5.48 46.08
CA LYS A 601 16.74 -4.35 45.85
C LYS A 601 18.27 -4.47 46.10
N ASN A 602 19.08 -3.98 45.15
CA ASN A 602 20.04 -2.85 45.36
C ASN A 602 20.69 -2.28 44.06
N LYS A 603 21.10 -1.00 44.13
CA LYS A 603 21.63 -0.07 43.09
C LYS A 603 22.82 -0.57 42.26
N VAL A 604 22.96 -0.11 41.00
CA VAL A 604 24.22 -0.19 40.21
C VAL A 604 24.54 1.16 39.55
N GLU A 605 25.66 1.76 39.97
CA GLU A 605 26.34 2.88 39.33
C GLU A 605 27.09 2.42 38.06
N LYS A 606 27.13 3.25 37.01
CA LYS A 606 27.85 2.95 35.76
C LYS A 606 29.37 3.17 35.95
N LYS A 607 30.16 2.10 35.84
CA LYS A 607 31.64 2.10 35.87
C LYS A 607 32.22 2.64 34.54
N ILE A 608 33.12 3.62 34.60
CA ILE A 608 33.91 4.12 33.47
C ILE A 608 34.90 3.03 33.03
N ARG A 609 35.03 2.80 31.72
CA ARG A 609 35.90 1.75 31.15
C ARG A 609 37.37 2.14 31.25
N ARG A 610 38.19 1.22 31.77
CA ARG A 610 39.65 1.29 31.83
C ARG A 610 40.29 0.44 30.73
N CYS A 611 41.38 0.92 30.16
CA CYS A 611 42.16 0.23 29.14
C CYS A 611 42.83 -1.02 29.73
N GLY A 612 42.55 -2.22 29.19
CA GLY A 612 43.13 -3.48 29.70
C GLY A 612 44.62 -3.70 29.42
N TYR A 613 45.39 -2.66 29.07
CA TYR A 613 46.86 -2.74 28.90
C TYR A 613 47.59 -1.81 29.88
N CYS A 614 47.21 -0.53 29.95
CA CYS A 614 47.81 0.43 30.89
C CYS A 614 46.91 0.83 32.05
N ASN A 615 45.68 0.31 32.12
CA ASN A 615 44.64 0.65 33.09
C ASN A 615 44.17 2.13 33.11
N GLY A 616 44.57 2.95 32.14
CA GLY A 616 44.09 4.32 31.99
C GLY A 616 42.60 4.39 31.56
N GLU A 617 41.87 5.38 32.05
CA GLU A 617 40.45 5.60 31.74
C GLU A 617 40.28 6.29 30.37
N GLY A 618 39.16 6.03 29.67
CA GLY A 618 38.78 6.79 28.46
C GLY A 618 39.31 6.29 27.12
N HIS A 619 40.08 5.19 27.06
CA HIS A 619 40.53 4.55 25.81
C HIS A 619 40.60 3.02 25.95
N ASN A 620 40.80 2.30 24.85
CA ASN A 620 40.87 0.83 24.84
C ASN A 620 42.27 0.33 24.46
N LYS A 621 42.51 -0.98 24.56
CA LYS A 621 43.82 -1.61 24.31
C LYS A 621 44.38 -1.32 22.91
N LEU A 622 43.53 -1.13 21.91
CA LEU A 622 43.92 -0.86 20.50
C LEU A 622 44.33 0.59 20.27
N THR A 623 43.82 1.53 21.07
CA THR A 623 44.16 2.96 21.02
C THR A 623 45.14 3.38 22.11
N CYS A 624 45.72 2.40 22.82
CA CYS A 624 46.62 2.65 23.95
C CYS A 624 47.98 3.20 23.46
N PRO A 625 48.39 4.40 23.94
CA PRO A 625 49.66 5.02 23.54
C PRO A 625 50.89 4.16 23.85
N GLN A 626 50.81 3.32 24.89
CA GLN A 626 51.89 2.44 25.34
C GLN A 626 52.07 1.20 24.45
N VAL A 627 51.02 0.75 23.74
CA VAL A 627 51.08 -0.40 22.82
C VAL A 627 51.81 -0.06 21.51
N LYS A 628 51.89 1.24 21.14
CA LYS A 628 52.67 1.70 19.99
C LYS A 628 54.18 1.78 20.25
N LEU A 629 54.62 1.74 21.51
CA LEU A 629 56.03 1.71 21.91
C LEU A 629 56.58 0.27 22.09
N SER A 630 55.71 -0.73 22.24
CA SER A 630 56.08 -2.13 22.48
C SER A 630 56.30 -2.98 21.20
N LEU A 631 56.27 -2.36 20.01
CA LEU A 631 56.52 -3.03 18.72
C LEU A 631 57.98 -2.91 18.23
N SER A 632 58.88 -2.33 19.02
CA SER A 632 60.29 -2.10 18.63
C SER A 632 61.33 -2.83 19.48
N THR A 633 60.98 -3.78 20.36
CA THR A 633 61.98 -4.55 21.12
C THR A 633 61.60 -6.00 21.41
N SER A 634 62.49 -6.89 20.97
CA SER A 634 62.81 -8.24 21.49
C SER A 634 61.96 -9.46 21.10
N THR A 635 62.48 -10.11 20.06
CA THR A 635 62.57 -11.56 19.82
C THR A 635 63.16 -12.37 21.01
N GLN A 636 62.86 -13.68 21.02
CA GLN A 636 63.54 -14.84 21.67
C GLN A 636 63.15 -15.27 23.11
N PRO A 637 63.43 -16.53 23.57
CA PRO A 637 63.65 -17.84 22.89
C PRO A 637 62.89 -19.04 23.51
N THR A 638 63.02 -20.24 22.91
CA THR A 638 62.60 -21.56 23.43
C THR A 638 63.80 -22.48 23.71
N SER A 639 63.77 -23.12 24.90
CA SER A 639 64.19 -24.50 25.28
C SER A 639 65.59 -25.09 24.90
N THR A 640 66.34 -25.50 25.95
CA THR A 640 67.05 -26.81 26.20
C THR A 640 67.88 -27.42 25.04
N ASP A 641 69.16 -27.84 25.16
CA ASP A 641 69.81 -28.65 26.21
C ASP A 641 71.29 -28.97 25.82
N PHE A 642 72.14 -29.36 26.80
CA PHE A 642 73.48 -30.04 26.77
C PHE A 642 74.70 -29.30 26.15
N PHE A 643 75.93 -29.22 26.72
CA PHE A 643 76.75 -30.09 27.60
C PHE A 643 77.65 -29.27 28.55
N GLU A 644 77.90 -29.79 29.76
CA GLU A 644 79.12 -29.57 30.54
C GLU A 644 80.22 -30.53 30.05
N ASP A 645 81.45 -30.03 29.90
CA ASP A 645 82.65 -30.64 30.49
C ASP A 645 83.83 -29.68 30.33
N GLY A 646 84.68 -29.62 31.36
CA GLY A 646 85.81 -28.72 31.45
C GLY A 646 87.18 -29.40 31.41
N MET A 647 88.19 -28.52 31.46
CA MET A 647 89.61 -28.71 31.78
C MET A 647 90.55 -29.37 30.77
N GLU A 648 91.67 -28.66 30.61
CA GLU A 648 92.93 -28.89 29.86
C GLU A 648 92.98 -28.60 28.35
#